data_AF-A0A4Q3JVC6-F1
#
_entry.id   AF-A0A4Q3JVC6-F1
#
_cell.length_a   1.000
_cell.length_b   1.000
_cell.length_c   1.000
_cell.angle_alpha   90.00
_cell.angle_beta   90.00
_cell.angle_gamma   90.00
#
_symmetry.space_group_name_H-M   'P 1'
#
loop_
_entity.id
_entity.type
_entity.pdbx_description
1 polymer ?
#
loop_
_entity_poly.entity_id
_entity_poly.type
_entity_poly.pdbx_seq_one_letter_code
_entity_poly.pdbx_strand_id
1 'polypeptide(L)'
;DGLADGTRVLSLFLVNERGALEKDRDLQFAFQVRLALSFAGGFVSRPNRRGEDAADDDQRVLALNFRDRMEWAVGHNISIEPVQPVDGQVTRIATTALPCFEVPRVEQRSIPGSTFGMAELARLDGAGLSAALSPLVEAYGAWIAQQRAIPLARPALGRTRDDLVAKAERARARIAEGIALLANDATSRRAFGLMNQAMHVSAMQADSLREDPRYVGGKAPAWRLFQLAFVLMNLPSVVDPTHADRKLAELIYFPTGGGKTEAYLGLIAFVLLLRRMRGKGTPHEGRGVAVLLRYTLRLLTLDQLGRAATLICTLEQLRSRYPAELGNARFAIGLWVGASATANRLKDVHQALSDYTSGRTDSPFPLTGCPWCGEGIKTQNIKLLDAAGKPTKKDFVRVAVYCEKTGCPYTEAKAPGQGLPVLFVDEQIYQDVPCFVVATVDKFAMMPWRGDAGMLFGRATHLDDERAYGVMHEPPGAARSLPDGLWPPELIVQDELHLISGPLGTMVGLYEAAVEYLCERAVAGAPRPPKVVCSTATVRRAREQIQALFGRPMSLFPARGVDEGDTFFSAVQRDQPGRLYLGVGAPGRALRAVSVRAYATLLAAAQKHYNPRGEASQPADPYMTLVGYFNSLRELGGMRRLAEDEVANRVKEVREKRPVEFFGPHPWADNRHLKMPAELTSRESTERVKETKRRLTARRTMTDPEPLDVVLASNMISVGLDVDRLGLMVVTGQPKTTSEYIQATSRVGRAYPGLVVVCLHVMRPRDRSHYERFVSYHESFYREVEATSVTPFSGQALDRGLVGSMLSMIRHGIGPMEAPTGVMKLHEQRPAAEKLLDWMVSRARGHRYFHDEEAETRIADLVRARGRNFFDAWERVADRARAGATSRT
;
A
#
# COMPACT_ATOMS: atom_id res chain seq x y z
N ASP A 1 -37.57 -3.08 16.71
CA ASP A 1 -36.50 -2.06 16.58
C ASP A 1 -35.63 -1.84 17.82
N GLY A 2 -35.97 -2.41 18.98
CA GLY A 2 -35.14 -2.23 20.17
C GLY A 2 -35.29 -0.89 20.87
N LEU A 3 -36.32 -0.13 20.49
CA LEU A 3 -36.78 1.06 21.18
C LEU A 3 -37.82 0.65 22.22
N ALA A 4 -37.86 1.35 23.35
CA ALA A 4 -38.86 1.13 24.38
C ALA A 4 -40.26 1.52 23.86
N ASP A 5 -41.29 0.83 24.35
CA ASP A 5 -42.67 1.14 24.02
C ASP A 5 -43.01 2.59 24.39
N GLY A 6 -43.71 3.29 23.48
CA GLY A 6 -44.02 4.71 23.64
C GLY A 6 -42.97 5.68 23.09
N THR A 7 -41.84 5.21 22.55
CA THR A 7 -40.85 6.08 21.86
C THR A 7 -41.51 6.78 20.65
N ARG A 8 -41.34 8.11 20.54
CA ARG A 8 -41.91 8.93 19.46
C ARG A 8 -40.82 9.57 18.59
N VAL A 9 -41.10 9.74 17.30
CA VAL A 9 -40.25 10.51 16.37
C VAL A 9 -40.77 11.95 16.33
N LEU A 10 -39.86 12.92 16.49
CA LEU A 10 -40.15 14.36 16.38
C LEU A 10 -39.48 14.93 15.13
N SER A 11 -40.26 15.58 14.27
CA SER A 11 -39.76 16.32 13.11
C SER A 11 -40.08 17.80 13.28
N LEU A 12 -39.08 18.66 13.14
CA LEU A 12 -39.23 20.11 13.23
C LEU A 12 -38.78 20.77 11.93
N PHE A 13 -39.57 21.73 11.47
CA PHE A 13 -39.32 22.45 10.23
C PHE A 13 -39.37 23.95 10.50
N LEU A 14 -38.44 24.68 9.88
CA LEU A 14 -38.50 26.13 9.79
C LEU A 14 -38.88 26.50 8.37
N VAL A 15 -40.02 27.18 8.20
CA VAL A 15 -40.48 27.69 6.92
C VAL A 15 -40.31 29.21 6.93
N ASN A 16 -39.68 29.75 5.91
CA ASN A 16 -39.56 31.20 5.75
C ASN A 16 -40.70 31.70 4.86
N GLU A 17 -41.72 32.31 5.46
CA GLU A 17 -42.89 32.86 4.78
C GLU A 17 -42.77 34.37 4.49
N ARG A 18 -41.58 34.96 4.63
CA ARG A 18 -41.37 36.40 4.37
C ARG A 18 -41.50 36.72 2.88
N GLY A 19 -42.21 37.80 2.56
CA GLY A 19 -42.34 38.30 1.19
C GLY A 19 -41.02 38.85 0.64
N ALA A 20 -40.72 38.55 -0.63
CA ALA A 20 -39.51 39.05 -1.29
C ALA A 20 -39.75 40.42 -1.92
N LEU A 21 -39.03 41.45 -1.45
CA LEU A 21 -38.87 42.71 -2.18
C LEU A 21 -37.66 42.59 -3.12
N GLU A 22 -37.68 43.27 -4.28
CA GLU A 22 -36.56 43.23 -5.25
C GLU A 22 -35.28 43.85 -4.68
N LYS A 23 -35.41 44.88 -3.85
CA LYS A 23 -34.28 45.59 -3.22
C LYS A 23 -33.89 44.91 -1.91
N ASP A 24 -32.59 44.75 -1.68
CA ASP A 24 -32.01 44.16 -0.46
C ASP A 24 -32.57 42.78 -0.10
N ARG A 25 -32.88 41.98 -1.13
CA ARG A 25 -33.49 40.65 -1.02
C ARG A 25 -32.80 39.77 0.04
N ASP A 26 -31.48 39.77 0.09
CA ASP A 26 -30.70 38.95 1.04
C ASP A 26 -30.84 39.40 2.52
N LEU A 27 -31.26 40.63 2.82
CA LEU A 27 -31.52 41.07 4.20
C LEU A 27 -32.91 40.64 4.70
N GLN A 28 -33.81 40.24 3.80
CA GLN A 28 -35.18 39.88 4.14
C GLN A 28 -35.30 38.39 4.50
N PHE A 29 -34.44 37.52 3.99
CA PHE A 29 -34.47 36.09 4.32
C PHE A 29 -33.64 35.77 5.56
N ALA A 30 -34.13 34.83 6.38
CA ALA A 30 -33.34 34.25 7.45
C ALA A 30 -32.34 33.24 6.85
N PHE A 31 -31.05 33.58 6.87
CA PHE A 31 -29.97 32.69 6.44
C PHE A 31 -29.27 32.08 7.66
N GLN A 32 -28.67 30.89 7.48
CA GLN A 32 -27.85 30.22 8.50
C GLN A 32 -28.56 30.02 9.85
N VAL A 33 -29.87 29.76 9.83
CA VAL A 33 -30.67 29.59 11.06
C VAL A 33 -30.25 28.32 11.80
N ARG A 34 -30.08 28.46 13.12
CA ARG A 34 -29.80 27.36 14.06
C ARG A 34 -31.04 27.06 14.87
N LEU A 35 -31.47 25.81 14.87
CA LEU A 35 -32.49 25.27 15.76
C LEU A 35 -31.80 24.47 16.85
N ALA A 36 -32.23 24.62 18.10
CA ALA A 36 -31.73 23.85 19.24
C ALA A 36 -32.91 23.33 20.07
N LEU A 37 -32.84 22.07 20.47
CA LEU A 37 -33.79 21.42 21.35
C LEU A 37 -33.09 20.97 22.62
N SER A 38 -33.76 21.16 23.75
CA SER A 38 -33.34 20.65 25.04
C SER A 38 -34.47 19.85 25.67
N PHE A 39 -34.18 18.65 26.17
CA PHE A 39 -35.15 17.78 26.81
C PHE A 39 -34.50 17.08 28.02
N ALA A 40 -34.99 17.41 29.22
CA ALA A 40 -34.43 16.92 30.48
C ALA A 40 -34.54 15.38 30.63
N GLY A 41 -35.58 14.76 30.04
CA GLY A 41 -35.75 13.31 30.03
C GLY A 41 -34.84 12.57 29.05
N GLY A 42 -34.00 13.28 28.29
CA GLY A 42 -33.05 12.74 27.33
C GLY A 42 -33.68 12.27 26.02
N PHE A 43 -32.93 12.47 24.93
CA PHE A 43 -33.26 11.91 23.63
C PHE A 43 -32.94 10.42 23.60
N VAL A 44 -33.58 9.69 22.67
CA VAL A 44 -33.29 8.28 22.39
C VAL A 44 -32.66 8.19 21.01
N SER A 45 -31.53 7.52 20.91
CA SER A 45 -30.85 7.34 19.63
C SER A 45 -31.59 6.37 18.71
N ARG A 46 -31.36 6.47 17.39
CA ARG A 46 -31.74 5.44 16.43
C ARG A 46 -30.79 4.25 16.57
N PRO A 47 -31.26 3.07 16.98
CA PRO A 47 -30.39 1.91 17.15
C PRO A 47 -29.87 1.42 15.79
N ASN A 48 -28.58 1.10 15.71
CA ASN A 48 -27.96 0.56 14.50
C ASN A 48 -27.53 -0.90 14.67
N ARG A 49 -28.49 -1.81 14.52
CA ARG A 49 -28.30 -3.26 14.64
C ARG A 49 -27.73 -3.95 13.40
N ARG A 50 -27.31 -3.18 12.38
CA ARG A 50 -26.83 -3.71 11.10
C ARG A 50 -25.59 -4.58 11.32
N GLY A 51 -25.70 -5.87 11.00
CA GLY A 51 -24.56 -6.79 10.95
C GLY A 51 -24.36 -7.68 12.17
N GLU A 52 -25.15 -7.54 13.25
CA GLU A 52 -24.96 -8.32 14.49
C GLU A 52 -25.12 -9.83 14.28
N ASP A 53 -26.09 -10.22 13.46
CA ASP A 53 -26.36 -11.63 13.09
C ASP A 53 -25.97 -11.93 11.64
N ALA A 54 -25.07 -11.13 11.05
CA ALA A 54 -24.61 -11.38 9.69
C ALA A 54 -23.78 -12.67 9.60
N ALA A 55 -23.95 -13.40 8.49
CA ALA A 55 -23.08 -14.54 8.15
C ALA A 55 -21.62 -14.09 7.95
N ASP A 56 -21.43 -12.90 7.37
CA ASP A 56 -20.15 -12.22 7.18
C ASP A 56 -19.54 -11.79 8.52
N ASP A 57 -18.35 -12.29 8.85
CA ASP A 57 -17.71 -12.02 10.14
C ASP A 57 -17.24 -10.57 10.26
N ASP A 58 -16.83 -9.94 9.16
CA ASP A 58 -16.46 -8.52 9.15
C ASP A 58 -17.64 -7.64 9.57
N GLN A 59 -18.86 -7.98 9.17
CA GLN A 59 -20.06 -7.25 9.59
C GLN A 59 -20.36 -7.40 11.08
N ARG A 60 -20.19 -8.62 11.62
CA ARG A 60 -20.35 -8.85 13.06
C ARG A 60 -19.34 -8.05 13.87
N VAL A 61 -18.08 -8.07 13.44
CA VAL A 61 -17.00 -7.29 14.08
C VAL A 61 -17.29 -5.79 14.00
N LEU A 62 -17.70 -5.27 12.84
CA LEU A 62 -18.07 -3.86 12.72
C LEU A 62 -19.28 -3.49 13.60
N ALA A 63 -20.26 -4.38 13.75
CA ALA A 63 -21.38 -4.16 14.66
C ALA A 63 -20.93 -4.10 16.13
N LEU A 64 -19.94 -4.92 16.52
CA LEU A 64 -19.34 -4.90 17.86
C LEU A 64 -18.52 -3.63 18.12
N ASN A 65 -17.59 -3.28 17.22
CA ASN A 65 -16.67 -2.15 17.40
C ASN A 65 -17.40 -0.80 17.38
N PHE A 66 -18.45 -0.66 16.57
CA PHE A 66 -19.23 0.57 16.43
C PHE A 66 -20.55 0.55 17.22
N ARG A 67 -20.71 -0.36 18.19
CA ARG A 67 -21.96 -0.53 18.96
C ARG A 67 -22.40 0.73 19.72
N ASP A 68 -21.42 1.56 20.12
CA ASP A 68 -21.63 2.78 20.90
C ASP A 68 -21.69 4.05 20.02
N ARG A 69 -21.56 3.91 18.69
CA ARG A 69 -21.76 5.02 17.74
C ARG A 69 -23.22 5.06 17.29
N MET A 70 -23.94 6.09 17.69
CA MET A 70 -25.40 6.16 17.56
C MET A 70 -25.85 7.43 16.82
N GLU A 71 -26.89 7.31 15.99
CA GLU A 71 -27.48 8.46 15.28
C GLU A 71 -28.60 9.06 16.14
N TRP A 72 -28.37 10.24 16.72
CA TRP A 72 -29.34 10.91 17.61
C TRP A 72 -30.35 11.79 16.88
N ALA A 73 -29.94 12.43 15.79
CA ALA A 73 -30.80 13.25 14.95
C ALA A 73 -30.24 13.32 13.52
N VAL A 74 -31.09 13.75 12.58
CA VAL A 74 -30.71 14.01 11.18
C VAL A 74 -31.25 15.39 10.82
N GLY A 75 -30.39 16.25 10.27
CA GLY A 75 -30.84 17.52 9.70
C GLY A 75 -31.27 17.32 8.25
N HIS A 76 -32.37 17.93 7.81
CA HIS A 76 -32.78 17.92 6.40
C HIS A 76 -32.37 19.24 5.72
N ASN A 77 -31.57 19.16 4.66
CA ASN A 77 -30.87 20.29 4.03
C ASN A 77 -29.92 21.08 4.96
N ILE A 78 -29.66 20.57 6.16
CA ILE A 78 -28.74 21.08 7.18
C ILE A 78 -28.12 19.88 7.91
N SER A 79 -27.08 20.09 8.70
CA SER A 79 -26.52 19.03 9.55
C SER A 79 -26.80 19.30 11.03
N ILE A 80 -26.29 18.43 11.90
CA ILE A 80 -26.35 18.60 13.36
C ILE A 80 -24.96 18.83 13.95
N GLU A 81 -24.91 19.50 15.10
CA GLU A 81 -23.70 19.60 15.89
C GLU A 81 -23.34 18.24 16.50
N PRO A 82 -22.05 17.98 16.77
CA PRO A 82 -21.64 16.83 17.58
C PRO A 82 -22.39 16.77 18.88
N VAL A 83 -22.95 15.59 19.16
CA VAL A 83 -23.77 15.37 20.35
C VAL A 83 -22.86 14.92 21.49
N GLN A 84 -22.92 15.61 22.62
CA GLN A 84 -22.18 15.27 23.83
C GLN A 84 -23.17 14.80 24.91
N PRO A 85 -23.10 13.53 25.34
CA PRO A 85 -23.85 13.08 26.50
C PRO A 85 -23.38 13.78 27.77
N VAL A 86 -24.32 14.19 28.62
CA VAL A 86 -24.09 14.67 29.99
C VAL A 86 -24.59 13.57 30.91
N ASP A 87 -23.73 13.05 31.80
CA ASP A 87 -24.03 11.93 32.69
C ASP A 87 -24.60 10.69 31.97
N GLY A 88 -24.10 10.42 30.75
CA GLY A 88 -24.54 9.30 29.92
C GLY A 88 -25.83 9.54 29.13
N GLN A 89 -26.43 10.74 29.22
CA GLN A 89 -27.69 11.07 28.56
C GLN A 89 -27.52 12.24 27.59
N VAL A 90 -28.14 12.14 26.41
CA VAL A 90 -28.18 13.24 25.43
C VAL A 90 -29.38 14.11 25.73
N THR A 91 -29.18 15.32 26.23
CA THR A 91 -30.26 16.24 26.61
C THR A 91 -30.41 17.43 25.69
N ARG A 92 -29.44 17.67 24.78
CA ARG A 92 -29.45 18.80 23.84
C ARG A 92 -29.01 18.38 22.44
N ILE A 93 -29.72 18.84 21.42
CA ILE A 93 -29.40 18.65 20.00
C ILE A 93 -29.57 19.99 19.29
N ALA A 94 -28.66 20.32 18.37
CA ALA A 94 -28.77 21.55 17.57
C ALA A 94 -28.35 21.36 16.11
N THR A 95 -28.91 22.15 15.21
CA THR A 95 -28.52 22.17 13.80
C THR A 95 -27.29 23.04 13.57
N THR A 96 -26.55 22.75 12.50
CA THR A 96 -25.41 23.57 12.06
C THR A 96 -25.25 23.52 10.54
N ALA A 97 -24.84 24.64 9.96
CA ALA A 97 -24.48 24.74 8.54
C ALA A 97 -23.04 24.29 8.26
N LEU A 98 -22.22 24.13 9.31
CA LEU A 98 -20.81 23.75 9.24
C LEU A 98 -20.55 22.59 10.21
N PRO A 99 -21.09 21.40 9.95
CA PRO A 99 -20.84 20.25 10.80
C PRO A 99 -19.35 19.91 10.80
N CYS A 100 -18.83 19.55 11.97
CA CYS A 100 -17.46 19.11 12.11
C CYS A 100 -17.37 17.83 12.92
N PHE A 101 -16.32 17.05 12.67
CA PHE A 101 -15.99 15.88 13.48
C PHE A 101 -14.47 15.69 13.49
N GLU A 102 -13.91 15.46 14.67
CA GLU A 102 -12.49 15.21 14.82
C GLU A 102 -12.21 13.72 14.91
N VAL A 103 -11.42 13.22 13.97
CA VAL A 103 -10.91 11.85 14.02
C VAL A 103 -9.60 11.87 14.84
N PRO A 104 -9.56 11.19 16.01
CA PRO A 104 -8.41 11.21 16.88
C PRO A 104 -7.20 10.51 16.25
N ARG A 105 -6.00 10.84 16.76
CA ARG A 105 -4.79 10.14 16.35
C ARG A 105 -4.73 8.76 16.98
N VAL A 106 -4.08 7.85 16.28
CA VAL A 106 -3.76 6.52 16.78
C VAL A 106 -2.25 6.44 16.97
N GLU A 107 -1.82 6.25 18.21
CA GLU A 107 -0.42 6.10 18.57
C GLU A 107 -0.09 4.65 18.95
N GLN A 108 1.20 4.34 18.98
CA GLN A 108 1.70 3.02 19.34
C GLN A 108 1.80 2.92 20.86
N ARG A 109 1.47 1.74 21.40
CA ARG A 109 1.69 1.45 22.83
C ARG A 109 3.18 1.15 23.09
N SER A 110 3.70 1.64 24.21
CA SER A 110 4.99 1.19 24.77
C SER A 110 4.73 0.16 25.87
N ILE A 111 5.62 -0.83 25.98
CA ILE A 111 5.58 -1.85 27.04
C ILE A 111 6.83 -1.66 27.91
N PRO A 112 6.69 -1.31 29.20
CA PRO A 112 7.82 -1.23 30.12
C PRO A 112 8.60 -2.56 30.17
N GLY A 113 9.94 -2.49 30.20
CA GLY A 113 10.80 -3.68 30.32
C GLY A 113 11.07 -4.45 29.01
N SER A 114 10.38 -4.12 27.91
CA SER A 114 10.64 -4.73 26.59
C SER A 114 11.68 -3.95 25.78
N THR A 115 12.58 -4.67 25.11
CA THR A 115 13.59 -4.07 24.22
C THR A 115 13.07 -3.98 22.79
N PHE A 116 13.01 -2.75 22.25
CA PHE A 116 12.60 -2.51 20.86
C PHE A 116 13.71 -1.91 19.98
N GLY A 117 14.85 -1.56 20.57
CA GLY A 117 15.98 -1.00 19.84
C GLY A 117 16.56 -2.01 18.84
N MET A 118 16.56 -1.66 17.55
CA MET A 118 17.03 -2.58 16.50
C MET A 118 18.52 -2.94 16.72
N ALA A 119 19.35 -1.96 17.07
CA ALA A 119 20.78 -2.21 17.32
C ALA A 119 21.04 -3.08 18.56
N GLU A 120 20.15 -3.02 19.55
CA GLU A 120 20.26 -3.81 20.78
C GLU A 120 19.84 -5.26 20.51
N LEU A 121 18.68 -5.47 19.89
CA LEU A 121 18.20 -6.78 19.47
C LEU A 121 19.20 -7.51 18.55
N ALA A 122 19.98 -6.77 17.75
CA ALA A 122 20.99 -7.34 16.88
C ALA A 122 22.15 -8.05 17.61
N ARG A 123 22.36 -7.75 18.91
CA ARG A 123 23.52 -8.21 19.70
C ARG A 123 23.18 -9.30 20.71
N LEU A 124 21.90 -9.51 21.00
CA LEU A 124 21.45 -10.45 22.02
C LEU A 124 21.64 -11.90 21.58
N ASP A 125 22.00 -12.76 22.52
CA ASP A 125 22.02 -14.21 22.35
C ASP A 125 20.62 -14.82 22.56
N GLY A 126 20.50 -16.15 22.55
CA GLY A 126 19.20 -16.81 22.66
C GLY A 126 18.48 -16.52 23.98
N ALA A 127 19.20 -16.56 25.09
CA ALA A 127 18.65 -16.28 26.42
C ALA A 127 18.29 -14.79 26.56
N GLY A 128 19.16 -13.89 26.09
CA GLY A 128 18.93 -12.45 26.09
C GLY A 128 17.71 -12.06 25.25
N LEU A 129 17.54 -12.63 24.05
CA LEU A 129 16.36 -12.41 23.21
C LEU A 129 15.08 -12.90 23.88
N SER A 130 15.11 -14.08 24.50
CA SER A 130 13.96 -14.61 25.22
C SER A 130 13.56 -13.69 26.38
N ALA A 131 14.52 -13.28 27.21
CA ALA A 131 14.27 -12.36 28.32
C ALA A 131 13.75 -10.99 27.85
N ALA A 132 14.33 -10.44 26.78
CA ALA A 132 13.98 -9.11 26.27
C ALA A 132 12.61 -9.04 25.57
N LEU A 133 12.10 -10.17 25.05
CA LEU A 133 10.86 -10.24 24.26
C LEU A 133 9.70 -10.93 24.97
N SER A 134 9.94 -11.73 26.01
CA SER A 134 8.86 -12.39 26.78
C SER A 134 7.83 -11.43 27.40
N PRO A 135 8.19 -10.23 27.91
CA PRO A 135 7.21 -9.30 28.47
C PRO A 135 6.14 -8.83 27.47
N LEU A 136 6.42 -8.86 26.16
CA LEU A 136 5.42 -8.61 25.12
C LEU A 136 4.31 -9.67 25.15
N VAL A 137 4.67 -10.95 25.27
CA VAL A 137 3.71 -12.07 25.28
C VAL A 137 2.85 -12.03 26.54
N GLU A 138 3.43 -11.65 27.68
CA GLU A 138 2.74 -11.50 28.95
C GLU A 138 1.76 -10.33 28.93
N ALA A 139 2.22 -9.15 28.52
CA ALA A 139 1.38 -7.95 28.41
C ALA A 139 0.23 -8.15 27.41
N TYR A 140 0.49 -8.83 26.29
CA TYR A 140 -0.56 -9.14 25.32
C TYR A 140 -1.59 -10.14 25.91
N GLY A 141 -1.14 -11.14 26.66
CA GLY A 141 -2.01 -12.06 27.39
C GLY A 141 -2.91 -11.36 28.41
N ALA A 142 -2.35 -10.41 29.17
CA ALA A 142 -3.13 -9.61 30.13
C ALA A 142 -4.20 -8.76 29.44
N TRP A 143 -3.86 -8.13 28.30
CA TRP A 143 -4.84 -7.39 27.50
C TRP A 143 -5.93 -8.30 26.93
N ILE A 144 -5.59 -9.50 26.43
CA ILE A 144 -6.59 -10.47 25.95
C ILE A 144 -7.58 -10.85 27.07
N ALA A 145 -7.09 -11.05 28.29
CA ALA A 145 -7.94 -11.32 29.44
C ALA A 145 -8.89 -10.16 29.75
N GLN A 146 -8.43 -8.90 29.62
CA GLN A 146 -9.28 -7.72 29.76
C GLN A 146 -10.37 -7.68 28.68
N GLN A 147 -10.02 -7.93 27.41
CA GLN A 147 -11.00 -7.97 26.31
C GLN A 147 -12.08 -9.03 26.53
N ARG A 148 -11.71 -10.20 27.07
CA ARG A 148 -12.63 -11.28 27.41
C ARG A 148 -13.65 -10.88 28.49
N ALA A 149 -13.23 -10.03 29.42
CA ALA A 149 -14.05 -9.58 30.55
C ALA A 149 -15.02 -8.43 30.21
N ILE A 150 -14.93 -7.83 29.01
CA ILE A 150 -15.80 -6.70 28.63
C ILE A 150 -17.28 -7.15 28.62
N PRO A 151 -18.15 -6.51 29.42
CA PRO A 151 -19.56 -6.85 29.47
C PRO A 151 -20.25 -6.37 28.19
N LEU A 152 -21.05 -7.26 27.59
CA LEU A 152 -21.81 -6.96 26.38
C LEU A 152 -23.27 -7.29 26.61
N ALA A 153 -24.14 -6.31 26.42
CA ALA A 153 -25.57 -6.41 26.70
C ALA A 153 -26.31 -7.45 25.83
N ARG A 154 -25.69 -7.95 24.75
CA ARG A 154 -26.33 -8.78 23.73
C ARG A 154 -25.52 -10.06 23.44
N PRO A 155 -26.15 -11.25 23.40
CA PRO A 155 -25.44 -12.52 23.17
C PRO A 155 -24.68 -12.59 21.83
N ALA A 156 -25.23 -12.04 20.75
CA ALA A 156 -24.59 -12.03 19.43
C ALA A 156 -23.24 -11.29 19.44
N LEU A 157 -23.16 -10.19 20.20
CA LEU A 157 -21.92 -9.45 20.41
C LEU A 157 -20.90 -10.26 21.23
N GLY A 158 -21.37 -11.00 22.25
CA GLY A 158 -20.54 -11.91 23.05
C GLY A 158 -19.84 -12.96 22.21
N ARG A 159 -20.57 -13.65 21.31
CA ARG A 159 -19.98 -14.62 20.38
C ARG A 159 -18.88 -14.00 19.50
N THR A 160 -19.13 -12.79 19.00
CA THR A 160 -18.17 -12.06 18.17
C THR A 160 -16.91 -11.67 18.97
N ARG A 161 -17.06 -11.23 20.22
CA ARG A 161 -15.92 -11.00 21.13
C ARG A 161 -15.10 -12.27 21.31
N ASP A 162 -15.75 -13.41 21.56
CA ASP A 162 -15.05 -14.67 21.82
C ASP A 162 -14.25 -15.13 20.60
N ASP A 163 -14.79 -14.94 19.38
CA ASP A 163 -14.06 -15.16 18.11
C ASP A 163 -12.82 -14.25 17.99
N LEU A 164 -12.94 -12.96 18.35
CA LEU A 164 -11.82 -12.01 18.31
C LEU A 164 -10.73 -12.37 19.32
N VAL A 165 -11.13 -12.75 20.54
CA VAL A 165 -10.24 -13.22 21.60
C VAL A 165 -9.50 -14.48 21.16
N ALA A 166 -10.16 -15.45 20.54
CA ALA A 166 -9.51 -16.66 20.02
C ALA A 166 -8.46 -16.33 18.93
N LYS A 167 -8.77 -15.39 18.03
CA LYS A 167 -7.81 -14.89 17.02
C LYS A 167 -6.61 -14.20 17.68
N ALA A 168 -6.83 -13.42 18.73
CA ALA A 168 -5.76 -12.76 19.49
C ALA A 168 -4.84 -13.76 20.22
N GLU A 169 -5.41 -14.80 20.86
CA GLU A 169 -4.64 -15.88 21.49
C GLU A 169 -3.81 -16.66 20.47
N ARG A 170 -4.37 -16.94 19.28
CA ARG A 170 -3.60 -17.59 18.20
C ARG A 170 -2.42 -16.72 17.77
N ALA A 171 -2.60 -15.41 17.63
CA ALA A 171 -1.50 -14.50 17.32
C ALA A 171 -0.44 -14.47 18.43
N ARG A 172 -0.86 -14.43 19.71
CA ARG A 172 0.05 -14.49 20.87
C ARG A 172 0.89 -15.77 20.86
N ALA A 173 0.27 -16.93 20.62
CA ALA A 173 0.97 -18.20 20.55
C ALA A 173 2.03 -18.22 19.45
N ARG A 174 1.72 -17.67 18.27
CA ARG A 174 2.68 -17.56 17.15
C ARG A 174 3.85 -16.63 17.46
N ILE A 175 3.61 -15.52 18.16
CA ILE A 175 4.68 -14.63 18.63
C ILE A 175 5.62 -15.38 19.59
N ALA A 176 5.06 -16.11 20.55
CA ALA A 176 5.83 -16.90 21.51
C ALA A 176 6.66 -18.00 20.81
N GLU A 177 6.09 -18.67 19.82
CA GLU A 177 6.78 -19.65 18.98
C GLU A 177 7.97 -19.03 18.22
N GLY A 178 7.78 -17.84 17.66
CA GLY A 178 8.87 -17.08 17.03
C GLY A 178 10.01 -16.73 17.98
N ILE A 179 9.70 -16.37 19.23
CA ILE A 179 10.71 -16.11 20.27
C ILE A 179 11.45 -17.41 20.63
N ALA A 180 10.72 -18.52 20.79
CA ALA A 180 11.32 -19.82 21.09
C ALA A 180 12.25 -20.31 19.97
N LEU A 181 11.89 -20.07 18.70
CA LEU A 181 12.74 -20.35 17.56
C LEU A 181 14.07 -19.59 17.63
N LEU A 182 14.04 -18.30 17.97
CA LEU A 182 15.26 -17.48 18.11
C LEU A 182 16.12 -17.90 19.31
N ALA A 183 15.52 -18.47 20.35
CA ALA A 183 16.25 -19.03 21.48
C ALA A 183 16.98 -20.34 21.11
N ASN A 184 16.37 -21.17 20.27
CA ASN A 184 16.83 -22.54 20.03
C ASN A 184 17.61 -22.75 18.71
N ASP A 185 17.34 -21.97 17.66
CA ASP A 185 18.02 -22.11 16.36
C ASP A 185 19.06 -21.02 16.11
N ALA A 186 20.34 -21.40 16.08
CA ALA A 186 21.46 -20.47 15.92
C ALA A 186 21.43 -19.76 14.55
N THR A 187 21.00 -20.44 13.49
CA THR A 187 20.95 -19.86 12.13
C THR A 187 19.87 -18.78 12.05
N SER A 188 18.66 -19.07 12.53
CA SER A 188 17.55 -18.11 12.60
C SER A 188 17.90 -16.94 13.51
N ARG A 189 18.53 -17.18 14.66
CA ARG A 189 19.02 -16.11 15.54
C ARG A 189 20.04 -15.21 14.84
N ARG A 190 20.99 -15.78 14.10
CA ARG A 190 21.99 -15.00 13.35
C ARG A 190 21.34 -14.19 12.23
N ALA A 191 20.42 -14.77 11.47
CA ALA A 191 19.66 -14.07 10.44
C ALA A 191 18.82 -12.92 11.03
N PHE A 192 18.19 -13.13 12.19
CA PHE A 192 17.45 -12.11 12.94
C PHE A 192 18.37 -10.98 13.42
N GLY A 193 19.56 -11.29 13.93
CA GLY A 193 20.54 -10.29 14.35
C GLY A 193 20.99 -9.39 13.20
N LEU A 194 21.35 -9.99 12.05
CA LEU A 194 21.72 -9.25 10.84
C LEU A 194 20.54 -8.48 10.23
N MET A 195 19.32 -9.01 10.29
CA MET A 195 18.11 -8.31 9.88
C MET A 195 17.92 -7.03 10.70
N ASN A 196 18.03 -7.12 12.03
CA ASN A 196 17.93 -5.96 12.91
C ASN A 196 19.02 -4.91 12.62
N GLN A 197 20.26 -5.36 12.41
CA GLN A 197 21.36 -4.47 12.01
C GLN A 197 21.06 -3.76 10.67
N ALA A 198 20.57 -4.51 9.67
CA ALA A 198 20.24 -3.95 8.37
C ALA A 198 19.11 -2.92 8.47
N MET A 199 18.04 -3.22 9.22
CA MET A 199 16.92 -2.32 9.42
C MET A 199 17.33 -1.06 10.19
N HIS A 200 18.21 -1.19 11.20
CA HIS A 200 18.76 -0.06 11.92
C HIS A 200 19.54 0.88 11.00
N VAL A 201 20.51 0.35 10.24
CA VAL A 201 21.35 1.16 9.35
C VAL A 201 20.52 1.77 8.22
N SER A 202 19.59 1.00 7.64
CA SER A 202 18.69 1.51 6.60
C SER A 202 17.80 2.65 7.13
N ALA A 203 17.32 2.54 8.38
CA ALA A 203 16.54 3.60 9.01
C ALA A 203 17.38 4.86 9.26
N MET A 204 18.61 4.73 9.78
CA MET A 204 19.54 5.86 9.95
C MET A 204 19.86 6.53 8.62
N GLN A 205 20.09 5.74 7.57
CA GLN A 205 20.45 6.24 6.26
C GLN A 205 19.28 7.02 5.62
N ALA A 206 18.06 6.49 5.71
CA ALA A 206 16.86 7.19 5.26
C ALA A 206 16.59 8.46 6.08
N ASP A 207 16.87 8.42 7.39
CA ASP A 207 16.69 9.57 8.29
C ASP A 207 17.68 10.70 8.01
N SER A 208 18.93 10.38 7.64
CA SER A 208 19.93 11.39 7.25
C SER A 208 19.58 12.17 5.98
N LEU A 209 18.60 11.69 5.20
CA LEU A 209 18.09 12.36 4.01
C LEU A 209 16.87 13.24 4.32
N ARG A 210 16.36 13.19 5.56
CA ARG A 210 15.27 14.06 6.02
C ARG A 210 15.84 15.41 6.39
N GLU A 211 15.09 16.45 6.09
CA GLU A 211 15.37 17.80 6.56
C GLU A 211 15.29 17.89 8.10
N ASP A 212 14.39 17.10 8.70
CA ASP A 212 14.23 16.97 10.15
C ASP A 212 14.53 15.51 10.56
N PRO A 213 15.78 15.22 10.94
CA PRO A 213 16.20 13.89 11.37
C PRO A 213 15.53 13.51 12.69
N ARG A 214 14.93 12.33 12.73
CA ARG A 214 14.24 11.80 13.92
C ARG A 214 15.20 11.22 14.95
N TYR A 215 16.38 10.78 14.53
CA TYR A 215 17.36 10.09 15.37
C TYR A 215 18.50 11.00 15.81
N VAL A 216 18.15 12.07 16.52
CA VAL A 216 19.08 13.04 17.14
C VAL A 216 19.07 12.94 18.67
N GLY A 217 20.10 13.46 19.33
CA GLY A 217 20.15 13.53 20.80
C GLY A 217 20.18 12.15 21.49
N GLY A 218 20.85 11.17 20.90
CA GLY A 218 20.95 9.79 21.44
C GLY A 218 19.76 8.89 21.11
N LYS A 219 18.71 9.38 20.43
CA LYS A 219 17.64 8.53 19.91
C LYS A 219 18.16 7.62 18.80
N ALA A 220 17.75 6.36 18.82
CA ALA A 220 18.13 5.36 17.83
C ALA A 220 16.88 4.70 17.21
N PRO A 221 16.98 4.15 15.98
CA PRO A 221 15.92 3.35 15.38
C PRO A 221 15.49 2.18 16.27
N ALA A 222 14.20 2.13 16.53
CA ALA A 222 13.53 1.07 17.27
C ALA A 222 12.30 0.60 16.49
N TRP A 223 11.93 -0.66 16.67
CA TRP A 223 10.68 -1.20 16.13
C TRP A 223 9.49 -0.55 16.81
N ARG A 224 8.43 -0.28 16.04
CA ARG A 224 7.08 -0.16 16.62
C ARG A 224 6.62 -1.54 17.06
N LEU A 225 5.84 -1.59 18.14
CA LEU A 225 5.42 -2.83 18.78
C LEU A 225 4.82 -3.84 17.79
N PHE A 226 3.86 -3.40 16.95
CA PHE A 226 3.23 -4.29 15.97
C PHE A 226 4.20 -4.79 14.89
N GLN A 227 5.23 -4.01 14.54
CA GLN A 227 6.19 -4.39 13.49
C GLN A 227 7.02 -5.58 13.95
N LEU A 228 7.55 -5.51 15.17
CA LEU A 228 8.33 -6.58 15.75
C LEU A 228 7.47 -7.83 16.00
N ALA A 229 6.28 -7.66 16.56
CA ALA A 229 5.34 -8.76 16.77
C ALA A 229 4.97 -9.46 15.44
N PHE A 230 4.75 -8.69 14.38
CA PHE A 230 4.47 -9.22 13.04
C PHE A 230 5.65 -10.03 12.47
N VAL A 231 6.89 -9.55 12.65
CA VAL A 231 8.08 -10.31 12.25
C VAL A 231 8.14 -11.62 13.03
N LEU A 232 8.07 -11.56 14.36
CA LEU A 232 8.18 -12.72 15.26
C LEU A 232 7.16 -13.82 14.91
N MET A 233 5.88 -13.48 14.76
CA MET A 233 4.83 -14.47 14.48
C MET A 233 4.95 -15.16 13.11
N ASN A 234 5.77 -14.63 12.21
CA ASN A 234 5.99 -15.19 10.87
C ASN A 234 7.25 -16.05 10.78
N LEU A 235 8.22 -15.87 11.68
CA LEU A 235 9.51 -16.56 11.60
C LEU A 235 9.37 -18.09 11.52
N PRO A 236 8.57 -18.78 12.35
CA PRO A 236 8.46 -20.25 12.28
C PRO A 236 8.03 -20.74 10.90
N SER A 237 6.99 -20.14 10.32
CA SER A 237 6.49 -20.49 8.98
C SER A 237 7.38 -20.06 7.82
N VAL A 238 8.28 -19.10 8.05
CA VAL A 238 9.30 -18.72 7.06
C VAL A 238 10.46 -19.70 7.08
N VAL A 239 10.88 -20.09 8.28
CA VAL A 239 11.99 -21.00 8.50
C VAL A 239 11.62 -22.42 8.05
N ASP A 240 10.48 -22.95 8.48
CA ASP A 240 10.05 -24.31 8.14
C ASP A 240 9.01 -24.31 7.00
N PRO A 241 9.33 -24.83 5.80
CA PRO A 241 8.38 -24.92 4.69
C PRO A 241 7.24 -25.92 4.92
N THR A 242 7.34 -26.81 5.90
CA THR A 242 6.30 -27.79 6.27
C THR A 242 5.37 -27.31 7.37
N HIS A 243 5.66 -26.16 7.97
CA HIS A 243 4.90 -25.58 9.06
C HIS A 243 3.42 -25.38 8.68
N ALA A 244 2.49 -25.67 9.59
CA ALA A 244 1.04 -25.58 9.34
C ALA A 244 0.60 -24.19 8.85
N ASP A 245 1.20 -23.13 9.40
CA ASP A 245 0.92 -21.74 9.00
C ASP A 245 1.62 -21.30 7.69
N ARG A 246 2.40 -22.16 7.03
CA ARG A 246 3.12 -21.79 5.79
C ARG A 246 2.17 -21.30 4.70
N LYS A 247 1.01 -21.95 4.59
CA LYS A 247 -0.04 -21.61 3.60
C LYS A 247 -0.97 -20.48 4.05
N LEU A 248 -0.85 -19.96 5.29
CA LEU A 248 -1.61 -18.78 5.69
C LEU A 248 -1.11 -17.54 4.94
N ALA A 249 -2.06 -16.76 4.42
CA ALA A 249 -1.81 -15.40 3.96
C ALA A 249 -1.99 -14.44 5.13
N GLU A 250 -0.91 -13.76 5.54
CA GLU A 250 -0.99 -12.76 6.59
C GLU A 250 -1.48 -11.43 6.03
N LEU A 251 -2.43 -10.78 6.68
CA LEU A 251 -2.91 -9.46 6.30
C LEU A 251 -2.58 -8.44 7.38
N ILE A 252 -1.63 -7.55 7.07
CA ILE A 252 -1.30 -6.38 7.89
C ILE A 252 -2.39 -5.33 7.69
N TYR A 253 -3.25 -5.16 8.69
CA TYR A 253 -4.31 -4.17 8.72
C TYR A 253 -4.00 -3.08 9.74
N PHE A 254 -3.48 -1.96 9.26
CA PHE A 254 -3.09 -0.83 10.10
C PHE A 254 -3.25 0.50 9.33
N PRO A 255 -3.57 1.63 10.00
CA PRO A 255 -3.72 2.93 9.33
C PRO A 255 -2.52 3.33 8.45
N THR A 256 -2.76 4.21 7.47
CA THR A 256 -1.71 4.79 6.62
C THR A 256 -0.69 5.57 7.47
N GLY A 257 0.60 5.51 7.12
CA GLY A 257 1.68 6.10 7.95
C GLY A 257 2.01 5.31 9.23
N GLY A 258 1.28 4.21 9.48
CA GLY A 258 1.47 3.36 10.65
C GLY A 258 2.73 2.51 10.65
N GLY A 259 3.52 2.49 9.58
CA GLY A 259 4.79 1.77 9.51
C GLY A 259 4.68 0.31 9.05
N LYS A 260 3.65 -0.01 8.26
CA LYS A 260 3.43 -1.36 7.70
C LYS A 260 4.60 -1.84 6.84
N THR A 261 5.20 -0.89 6.11
CA THR A 261 6.33 -1.17 5.23
C THR A 261 7.55 -1.66 5.99
N GLU A 262 7.90 -1.05 7.11
CA GLU A 262 9.01 -1.51 7.95
C GLU A 262 8.79 -2.95 8.45
N ALA A 263 7.55 -3.33 8.76
CA ALA A 263 7.23 -4.70 9.21
C ALA A 263 7.55 -5.75 8.13
N TYR A 264 7.04 -5.56 6.91
CA TYR A 264 7.33 -6.52 5.84
C TYR A 264 8.76 -6.39 5.30
N LEU A 265 9.39 -5.20 5.32
CA LEU A 265 10.80 -5.04 4.95
C LEU A 265 11.74 -5.77 5.93
N GLY A 266 11.41 -5.78 7.22
CA GLY A 266 12.10 -6.61 8.22
C GLY A 266 12.01 -8.09 7.86
N LEU A 267 10.80 -8.59 7.59
CA LEU A 267 10.60 -9.98 7.18
C LEU A 267 11.34 -10.34 5.88
N ILE A 268 11.35 -9.43 4.89
CA ILE A 268 12.10 -9.56 3.64
C ILE A 268 13.60 -9.68 3.93
N ALA A 269 14.16 -8.79 4.75
CA ALA A 269 15.57 -8.84 5.11
C ALA A 269 15.93 -10.18 5.78
N PHE A 270 15.08 -10.67 6.69
CA PHE A 270 15.26 -11.98 7.33
C PHE A 270 15.29 -13.11 6.29
N VAL A 271 14.31 -13.16 5.38
CA VAL A 271 14.24 -14.18 4.31
C VAL A 271 15.49 -14.15 3.43
N LEU A 272 15.93 -12.96 3.00
CA LEU A 272 17.09 -12.78 2.13
C LEU A 272 18.39 -13.27 2.80
N LEU A 273 18.59 -12.92 4.07
CA LEU A 273 19.75 -13.35 4.86
C LEU A 273 19.73 -14.86 5.12
N LEU A 274 18.59 -15.39 5.55
CA LEU A 274 18.41 -16.82 5.82
C LEU A 274 18.64 -17.67 4.56
N ARG A 275 18.15 -17.21 3.40
CA ARG A 275 18.35 -17.91 2.13
C ARG A 275 19.82 -17.99 1.73
N ARG A 276 20.61 -16.93 1.95
CA ARG A 276 22.07 -16.97 1.73
C ARG A 276 22.76 -17.96 2.65
N MET A 277 22.43 -17.94 3.95
CA MET A 277 23.01 -18.86 4.93
C MET A 277 22.70 -20.32 4.59
N ARG A 278 21.47 -20.62 4.19
CA ARG A 278 21.03 -21.97 3.77
C ARG A 278 21.64 -22.43 2.45
N GLY A 279 21.96 -21.49 1.57
CA GLY A 279 22.58 -21.77 0.29
C GLY A 279 24.09 -22.05 0.39
N LYS A 280 24.71 -21.81 1.55
CA LYS A 280 26.15 -22.01 1.71
C LYS A 280 26.53 -23.47 1.40
N GLY A 281 27.52 -23.64 0.53
CA GLY A 281 28.00 -24.96 0.11
C GLY A 281 27.13 -25.66 -0.94
N THR A 282 26.02 -25.07 -1.38
CA THR A 282 25.22 -25.63 -2.48
C THR A 282 25.61 -24.98 -3.83
N PRO A 283 25.34 -25.64 -4.97
CA PRO A 283 25.60 -25.05 -6.29
C PRO A 283 24.85 -23.75 -6.57
N HIS A 284 23.76 -23.46 -5.86
CA HIS A 284 22.99 -22.23 -6.08
C HIS A 284 23.40 -21.08 -5.14
N GLU A 285 24.14 -21.33 -4.05
CA GLU A 285 24.60 -20.30 -3.09
C GLU A 285 23.50 -19.35 -2.58
N GLY A 286 22.26 -19.86 -2.53
CA GLY A 286 21.08 -19.07 -2.16
C GLY A 286 20.70 -17.97 -3.16
N ARG A 287 21.23 -17.99 -4.40
CA ARG A 287 20.88 -17.05 -5.49
C ARG A 287 19.47 -17.30 -6.03
N GLY A 288 19.05 -16.40 -6.92
CA GLY A 288 17.72 -16.37 -7.49
C GLY A 288 16.77 -15.50 -6.67
N VAL A 289 15.59 -15.25 -7.24
CA VAL A 289 14.56 -14.43 -6.62
C VAL A 289 14.02 -15.15 -5.38
N ALA A 290 14.17 -14.54 -4.22
CA ALA A 290 13.60 -15.01 -2.96
C ALA A 290 12.27 -14.32 -2.65
N VAL A 291 12.18 -13.03 -3.00
CA VAL A 291 11.06 -12.16 -2.65
C VAL A 291 10.47 -11.52 -3.90
N LEU A 292 9.14 -11.62 -4.02
CA LEU A 292 8.34 -10.88 -4.98
C LEU A 292 7.45 -9.87 -4.23
N LEU A 293 7.72 -8.58 -4.37
CA LEU A 293 6.85 -7.51 -3.87
C LEU A 293 6.03 -6.93 -5.03
N ARG A 294 4.71 -6.85 -4.87
CA ARG A 294 3.78 -6.60 -5.97
C ARG A 294 2.91 -5.38 -5.74
N TYR A 295 2.68 -4.66 -6.84
CA TYR A 295 1.89 -3.44 -6.87
C TYR A 295 0.92 -3.41 -8.05
N THR A 296 -0.14 -2.62 -7.93
CA THR A 296 -1.10 -2.38 -9.03
C THR A 296 -0.76 -1.15 -9.86
N LEU A 297 -0.13 -0.13 -9.26
CA LEU A 297 0.04 1.20 -9.84
C LEU A 297 1.50 1.63 -9.91
N ARG A 298 1.86 2.24 -11.04
CA ARG A 298 3.22 2.64 -11.40
C ARG A 298 3.91 3.56 -10.39
N LEU A 299 3.18 4.53 -9.82
CA LEU A 299 3.76 5.53 -8.93
C LEU A 299 4.21 4.92 -7.59
N LEU A 300 3.39 4.05 -7.03
CA LEU A 300 3.64 3.39 -5.74
C LEU A 300 4.91 2.53 -5.81
N THR A 301 5.15 1.91 -6.97
CA THR A 301 6.32 1.06 -7.19
C THR A 301 7.63 1.82 -7.02
N LEU A 302 7.71 3.10 -7.43
CA LEU A 302 8.95 3.88 -7.36
C LEU A 302 9.34 4.27 -5.93
N ASP A 303 8.37 4.70 -5.13
CA ASP A 303 8.62 5.09 -3.73
C ASP A 303 8.99 3.89 -2.87
N GLN A 304 8.34 2.76 -3.13
CA GLN A 304 8.63 1.51 -2.44
C GLN A 304 9.94 0.91 -2.92
N LEU A 305 10.28 1.06 -4.20
CA LEU A 305 11.62 0.75 -4.72
C LEU A 305 12.69 1.56 -3.98
N GLY A 306 12.52 2.86 -3.75
CA GLY A 306 13.51 3.68 -3.06
C GLY A 306 13.83 3.16 -1.64
N ARG A 307 12.79 2.84 -0.87
CA ARG A 307 12.93 2.28 0.49
C ARG A 307 13.56 0.89 0.47
N ALA A 308 13.09 0.02 -0.41
CA ALA A 308 13.62 -1.32 -0.59
C ALA A 308 15.08 -1.31 -1.09
N ALA A 309 15.43 -0.37 -1.97
CA ALA A 309 16.78 -0.19 -2.47
C ALA A 309 17.75 0.28 -1.37
N THR A 310 17.30 1.12 -0.44
CA THR A 310 18.09 1.51 0.75
C THR A 310 18.44 0.30 1.61
N LEU A 311 17.46 -0.57 1.85
CA LEU A 311 17.66 -1.83 2.58
C LEU A 311 18.63 -2.75 1.83
N ILE A 312 18.49 -2.90 0.52
CA ILE A 312 19.34 -3.76 -0.29
C ILE A 312 20.78 -3.24 -0.37
N CYS A 313 20.98 -1.92 -0.44
CA CYS A 313 22.31 -1.32 -0.26
C CYS A 313 22.90 -1.73 1.10
N THR A 314 22.11 -1.65 2.16
CA THR A 314 22.56 -2.03 3.49
C THR A 314 22.93 -3.51 3.59
N LEU A 315 22.11 -4.41 3.03
CA LEU A 315 22.39 -5.84 2.98
C LEU A 315 23.66 -6.15 2.19
N GLU A 316 23.93 -5.42 1.10
CA GLU A 316 25.15 -5.56 0.32
C GLU A 316 26.40 -5.10 1.09
N GLN A 317 26.30 -4.03 1.87
CA GLN A 317 27.38 -3.61 2.77
C GLN A 317 27.64 -4.66 3.86
N LEU A 318 26.59 -5.29 4.40
CA LEU A 318 26.74 -6.38 5.37
C LEU A 318 27.37 -7.62 4.73
N ARG A 319 26.95 -8.00 3.52
CA ARG A 319 27.55 -9.10 2.74
C ARG A 319 29.05 -8.90 2.55
N SER A 320 29.46 -7.69 2.17
CA SER A 320 30.87 -7.35 1.98
C SER A 320 31.71 -7.48 3.26
N ARG A 321 31.10 -7.30 4.44
CA ARG A 321 31.76 -7.50 5.74
C ARG A 321 31.79 -8.97 6.18
N TYR A 322 30.82 -9.77 5.76
CA TYR A 322 30.68 -11.18 6.14
C TYR A 322 30.58 -12.13 4.93
N PRO A 323 31.55 -12.11 3.99
CA PRO A 323 31.46 -12.90 2.75
C PRO A 323 31.43 -14.41 3.01
N ALA A 324 32.10 -14.88 4.07
CA ALA A 324 32.10 -16.30 4.45
C ALA A 324 30.74 -16.80 4.97
N GLU A 325 29.87 -15.90 5.45
CA GLU A 325 28.53 -16.23 5.92
C GLU A 325 27.47 -16.01 4.83
N LEU A 326 27.60 -14.94 4.04
CA LEU A 326 26.57 -14.46 3.12
C LEU A 326 26.87 -14.73 1.63
N GLY A 327 28.06 -15.24 1.31
CA GLY A 327 28.50 -15.56 -0.05
C GLY A 327 29.02 -14.35 -0.84
N ASN A 328 29.51 -14.63 -2.04
CA ASN A 328 30.12 -13.63 -2.92
C ASN A 328 29.10 -12.92 -3.81
N ALA A 329 27.96 -13.55 -4.08
CA ALA A 329 26.92 -12.98 -4.93
C ALA A 329 26.23 -11.78 -4.25
N ARG A 330 26.24 -10.63 -4.92
CA ARG A 330 25.65 -9.39 -4.39
C ARG A 330 24.17 -9.52 -4.06
N PHE A 331 23.71 -8.77 -3.06
CA PHE A 331 22.28 -8.48 -2.89
C PHE A 331 21.87 -7.42 -3.90
N ALA A 332 20.78 -7.67 -4.62
CA ALA A 332 20.27 -6.75 -5.64
C ALA A 332 18.74 -6.76 -5.66
N ILE A 333 18.18 -5.63 -6.10
CA ILE A 333 16.75 -5.45 -6.31
C ILE A 333 16.45 -5.18 -7.78
N GLY A 334 15.45 -5.88 -8.34
CA GLY A 334 14.96 -5.66 -9.70
C GLY A 334 13.63 -4.93 -9.71
N LEU A 335 13.47 -3.94 -10.60
CA LEU A 335 12.19 -3.30 -10.90
C LEU A 335 11.59 -3.90 -12.18
N TRP A 336 10.62 -4.81 -12.04
CA TRP A 336 10.00 -5.55 -13.14
C TRP A 336 8.61 -4.99 -13.47
N VAL A 337 8.56 -3.96 -14.32
CA VAL A 337 7.36 -3.16 -14.60
C VAL A 337 7.15 -2.91 -16.09
N GLY A 338 5.98 -2.42 -16.51
CA GLY A 338 5.68 -2.14 -17.92
C GLY A 338 6.64 -1.14 -18.59
N ALA A 339 6.78 -1.24 -19.92
CA ALA A 339 7.75 -0.48 -20.74
C ALA A 339 7.62 1.06 -20.65
N SER A 340 6.44 1.55 -20.23
CA SER A 340 6.20 2.98 -19.99
C SER A 340 6.87 3.52 -18.73
N ALA A 341 7.37 2.64 -17.85
CA ALA A 341 8.02 3.02 -16.60
C ALA A 341 9.53 2.80 -16.66
N THR A 342 9.99 1.66 -17.18
CA THR A 342 11.41 1.39 -17.43
C THR A 342 11.64 0.62 -18.72
N ALA A 343 12.88 0.68 -19.24
CA ALA A 343 13.27 -0.02 -20.46
C ALA A 343 13.19 -1.54 -20.32
N ASN A 344 12.68 -2.21 -21.35
CA ASN A 344 12.68 -3.67 -21.37
C ASN A 344 14.02 -4.24 -21.87
N ARG A 345 14.75 -3.51 -22.73
CA ARG A 345 16.03 -3.98 -23.31
C ARG A 345 17.13 -2.96 -23.12
N LEU A 346 18.37 -3.43 -23.10
CA LEU A 346 19.55 -2.57 -22.93
C LEU A 346 19.71 -1.57 -24.09
N LYS A 347 19.34 -1.96 -25.30
CA LYS A 347 19.35 -1.06 -26.47
C LYS A 347 18.43 0.16 -26.30
N ASP A 348 17.33 0.01 -25.57
CA ASP A 348 16.39 1.11 -25.34
C ASP A 348 17.00 2.13 -24.36
N VAL A 349 17.81 1.64 -23.40
CA VAL A 349 18.62 2.50 -22.53
C VAL A 349 19.71 3.20 -23.34
N HIS A 350 20.41 2.49 -24.23
CA HIS A 350 21.41 3.10 -25.11
C HIS A 350 20.83 4.25 -25.95
N GLN A 351 19.63 4.04 -26.52
CA GLN A 351 18.93 5.07 -27.26
C GLN A 351 18.57 6.25 -26.36
N ALA A 352 18.02 6.00 -25.17
CA ALA A 352 17.67 7.06 -24.21
C ALA A 352 18.89 7.89 -23.77
N LEU A 353 20.04 7.26 -23.57
CA LEU A 353 21.30 7.95 -23.24
C LEU A 353 21.85 8.76 -24.42
N SER A 354 21.61 8.31 -25.66
CA SER A 354 22.09 8.99 -26.88
C SER A 354 21.19 10.15 -27.31
N ASP A 355 19.88 10.02 -27.13
CA ASP A 355 18.87 11.05 -27.43
C ASP A 355 18.84 12.19 -26.40
N TYR A 356 19.69 12.11 -25.38
CA TYR A 356 19.80 13.13 -24.35
C TYR A 356 20.41 14.41 -24.95
N THR A 357 19.63 15.48 -24.98
CA THR A 357 20.05 16.84 -25.35
C THR A 357 19.95 17.76 -24.14
N SER A 358 20.67 18.89 -24.13
CA SER A 358 20.77 19.83 -22.99
C SER A 358 19.45 20.52 -22.54
N GLY A 359 18.29 20.06 -23.02
CA GLY A 359 16.95 20.48 -22.57
C GLY A 359 16.00 19.31 -22.24
N ARG A 360 16.42 18.05 -22.42
CA ARG A 360 15.63 16.86 -22.07
C ARG A 360 16.02 16.40 -20.66
N THR A 361 15.07 16.35 -19.74
CA THR A 361 15.32 16.00 -18.33
C THR A 361 15.00 14.55 -17.97
N ASP A 362 14.53 13.74 -18.93
CA ASP A 362 14.09 12.37 -18.66
C ASP A 362 15.28 11.42 -18.50
N SER A 363 15.54 10.99 -17.26
CA SER A 363 16.51 9.94 -16.95
C SER A 363 15.87 8.55 -17.13
N PRO A 364 16.55 7.58 -17.79
CA PRO A 364 16.04 6.21 -17.87
C PRO A 364 16.08 5.46 -16.53
N PHE A 365 16.75 6.01 -15.50
CA PHE A 365 16.81 5.41 -14.18
C PHE A 365 15.60 5.84 -13.32
N PRO A 366 14.88 4.90 -12.67
CA PRO A 366 13.64 5.18 -11.95
C PRO A 366 13.78 6.10 -10.72
N LEU A 367 14.94 6.11 -10.05
CA LEU A 367 15.15 6.90 -8.83
C LEU A 367 15.85 8.23 -9.16
N THR A 368 15.41 9.33 -8.55
CA THR A 368 16.01 10.67 -8.75
C THR A 368 17.31 10.88 -7.97
N GLY A 369 17.56 10.06 -6.94
CA GLY A 369 18.73 10.14 -6.08
C GLY A 369 19.25 8.77 -5.68
N CYS A 370 20.50 8.74 -5.22
CA CYS A 370 21.18 7.57 -4.73
C CYS A 370 20.42 7.01 -3.50
N PRO A 371 19.96 5.75 -3.52
CA PRO A 371 19.23 5.16 -2.39
C PRO A 371 20.09 4.99 -1.14
N TRP A 372 21.42 5.09 -1.26
CA TRP A 372 22.32 5.14 -0.11
C TRP A 372 22.45 6.57 0.41
N CYS A 373 23.10 7.48 -0.32
CA CYS A 373 23.51 8.78 0.24
C CYS A 373 22.64 9.98 -0.17
N GLY A 374 21.60 9.77 -0.97
CA GLY A 374 20.67 10.81 -1.44
C GLY A 374 21.17 11.70 -2.58
N GLU A 375 22.44 11.55 -3.01
CA GLU A 375 23.02 12.34 -4.12
C GLU A 375 22.18 12.22 -5.40
N GLY A 376 21.98 13.33 -6.12
CA GLY A 376 21.19 13.31 -7.35
C GLY A 376 21.78 12.39 -8.41
N ILE A 377 20.94 11.56 -9.05
CA ILE A 377 21.37 10.67 -10.14
C ILE A 377 20.99 11.30 -11.48
N LYS A 378 22.00 11.60 -12.29
CA LYS A 378 21.91 12.19 -13.63
C LYS A 378 22.23 11.15 -14.70
N THR A 379 21.95 11.47 -15.96
CA THR A 379 22.21 10.60 -17.12
C THR A 379 23.68 10.13 -17.20
N GLN A 380 24.63 11.02 -16.87
CA GLN A 380 26.08 10.72 -16.84
C GLN A 380 26.48 9.63 -15.83
N ASN A 381 25.64 9.37 -14.83
CA ASN A 381 25.85 8.33 -13.83
C ASN A 381 25.54 6.93 -14.35
N ILE A 382 24.88 6.82 -15.51
CA ILE A 382 24.40 5.58 -16.09
C ILE A 382 25.39 5.14 -17.17
N LYS A 383 26.02 3.98 -16.98
CA LYS A 383 27.02 3.45 -17.91
C LYS A 383 26.62 2.06 -18.41
N LEU A 384 26.67 1.89 -19.73
CA LEU A 384 26.59 0.58 -20.37
C LEU A 384 27.94 -0.13 -20.25
N LEU A 385 27.91 -1.41 -19.93
CA LEU A 385 29.11 -2.21 -19.63
C LEU A 385 29.25 -3.40 -20.58
N ASP A 386 30.49 -3.71 -20.94
CA ASP A 386 30.86 -4.94 -21.65
C ASP A 386 30.85 -6.16 -20.72
N ALA A 387 31.21 -7.33 -21.26
CA ALA A 387 31.28 -8.59 -20.49
C ALA A 387 32.37 -8.59 -19.40
N ALA A 388 33.35 -7.70 -19.49
CA ALA A 388 34.40 -7.52 -18.47
C ALA A 388 34.03 -6.44 -17.42
N GLY A 389 32.81 -5.89 -17.48
CA GLY A 389 32.34 -4.86 -16.56
C GLY A 389 32.90 -3.46 -16.85
N LYS A 390 33.51 -3.24 -18.02
CA LYS A 390 34.07 -1.95 -18.41
C LYS A 390 33.06 -1.11 -19.19
N PRO A 391 33.01 0.22 -18.96
CA PRO A 391 32.14 1.11 -19.73
C PRO A 391 32.41 1.04 -21.24
N THR A 392 31.35 0.82 -22.02
CA THR A 392 31.43 0.72 -23.48
C THR A 392 30.20 1.34 -24.17
N LYS A 393 30.35 1.75 -25.43
CA LYS A 393 29.25 2.17 -26.30
C LYS A 393 28.84 1.08 -27.31
N LYS A 394 29.65 0.03 -27.47
CA LYS A 394 29.43 -1.12 -28.36
C LYS A 394 29.50 -2.41 -27.57
N ASP A 395 28.83 -3.46 -28.03
CA ASP A 395 28.88 -4.80 -27.39
C ASP A 395 28.53 -4.79 -25.90
N PHE A 396 27.66 -3.84 -25.50
CA PHE A 396 27.18 -3.75 -24.13
C PHE A 396 26.26 -4.91 -23.81
N VAL A 397 26.40 -5.42 -22.60
CA VAL A 397 25.65 -6.59 -22.11
C VAL A 397 24.98 -6.32 -20.77
N ARG A 398 25.32 -5.19 -20.11
CA ARG A 398 24.74 -4.77 -18.82
C ARG A 398 24.68 -3.24 -18.73
N VAL A 399 23.91 -2.72 -17.78
CA VAL A 399 23.95 -1.32 -17.36
C VAL A 399 24.23 -1.23 -15.85
N ALA A 400 25.04 -0.25 -15.45
CA ALA A 400 25.29 0.09 -14.06
C ALA A 400 25.07 1.58 -13.81
N VAL A 401 24.62 1.91 -12.60
CA VAL A 401 24.40 3.29 -12.16
C VAL A 401 25.34 3.59 -11.00
N TYR A 402 26.16 4.62 -11.14
CA TYR A 402 27.18 4.98 -10.16
C TYR A 402 26.82 6.27 -9.42
N CYS A 403 27.13 6.33 -8.12
CA CYS A 403 27.05 7.57 -7.37
C CYS A 403 28.33 8.40 -7.56
N GLU A 404 28.21 9.72 -7.69
CA GLU A 404 29.36 10.64 -7.78
C GLU A 404 29.82 11.18 -6.42
N LYS A 405 28.99 11.07 -5.36
CA LYS A 405 29.32 11.63 -4.05
C LYS A 405 30.56 10.96 -3.46
N THR A 406 31.57 11.76 -3.15
CA THR A 406 32.77 11.32 -2.45
C THR A 406 32.39 10.63 -1.14
N GLY A 407 32.90 9.43 -0.92
CA GLY A 407 32.60 8.62 0.27
C GLY A 407 31.49 7.59 0.08
N CYS A 408 30.57 7.75 -0.88
CA CYS A 408 29.55 6.75 -1.16
C CYS A 408 30.19 5.40 -1.59
N PRO A 409 29.76 4.25 -1.05
CA PRO A 409 30.32 2.94 -1.41
C PRO A 409 29.96 2.48 -2.83
N TYR A 410 29.02 3.14 -3.49
CA TYR A 410 28.54 2.81 -4.84
C TYR A 410 29.07 3.74 -5.93
N THR A 411 30.24 4.34 -5.70
CA THR A 411 30.95 5.07 -6.76
C THR A 411 31.61 4.09 -7.73
N GLU A 412 31.94 4.55 -8.93
CA GLU A 412 32.63 3.73 -9.92
C GLU A 412 33.97 3.18 -9.40
N ALA A 413 34.69 3.96 -8.60
CA ALA A 413 35.96 3.54 -8.01
C ALA A 413 35.80 2.45 -6.93
N LYS A 414 34.68 2.43 -6.20
CA LYS A 414 34.45 1.50 -5.07
C LYS A 414 33.63 0.28 -5.43
N ALA A 415 32.81 0.36 -6.48
CA ALA A 415 31.96 -0.73 -6.97
C ALA A 415 32.10 -0.91 -8.50
N PRO A 416 33.31 -1.09 -9.04
CA PRO A 416 33.55 -1.14 -10.48
C PRO A 416 32.75 -2.28 -11.13
N GLY A 417 32.14 -2.00 -12.29
CA GLY A 417 31.30 -2.96 -13.03
C GLY A 417 29.94 -3.28 -12.39
N GLN A 418 29.65 -2.77 -11.19
CA GLN A 418 28.46 -3.14 -10.42
C GLN A 418 27.58 -1.95 -10.05
N GLY A 419 28.17 -0.86 -9.58
CA GLY A 419 27.44 0.34 -9.14
C GLY A 419 26.38 0.07 -8.08
N LEU A 420 25.28 0.82 -8.12
CA LEU A 420 24.13 0.64 -7.24
C LEU A 420 23.47 -0.74 -7.43
N PRO A 421 22.99 -1.37 -6.35
CA PRO A 421 22.37 -2.69 -6.42
C PRO A 421 20.91 -2.67 -6.95
N VAL A 422 20.61 -1.81 -7.91
CA VAL A 422 19.27 -1.57 -8.47
C VAL A 422 19.25 -1.89 -9.97
N LEU A 423 18.56 -2.96 -10.34
CA LEU A 423 18.35 -3.39 -11.72
C LEU A 423 17.00 -2.85 -12.21
N PHE A 424 17.00 -2.16 -13.35
CA PHE A 424 15.78 -1.52 -13.87
C PHE A 424 15.48 -1.89 -15.33
N VAL A 425 16.28 -2.79 -15.92
CA VAL A 425 16.11 -3.30 -17.29
C VAL A 425 15.73 -4.77 -17.23
N ASP A 426 14.58 -5.14 -17.80
CA ASP A 426 14.07 -6.53 -17.81
C ASP A 426 15.13 -7.55 -18.24
N GLU A 427 15.78 -7.30 -19.38
CA GLU A 427 16.83 -8.17 -19.94
C GLU A 427 17.92 -8.50 -18.92
N GLN A 428 18.40 -7.49 -18.19
CA GLN A 428 19.40 -7.69 -17.14
C GLN A 428 18.79 -8.31 -15.87
N ILE A 429 17.53 -8.04 -15.53
CA ILE A 429 16.83 -8.68 -14.40
C ILE A 429 16.76 -10.20 -14.59
N TYR A 430 16.48 -10.68 -15.81
CA TYR A 430 16.44 -12.12 -16.09
C TYR A 430 17.83 -12.77 -16.08
N GLN A 431 18.89 -12.03 -16.40
CA GLN A 431 20.28 -12.52 -16.41
C GLN A 431 20.90 -12.50 -15.02
N ASP A 432 20.82 -11.38 -14.29
CA ASP A 432 21.43 -11.20 -12.97
C ASP A 432 20.60 -11.89 -11.86
N VAL A 433 19.31 -12.19 -12.11
CA VAL A 433 18.34 -12.82 -11.18
C VAL A 433 18.43 -12.27 -9.75
N PRO A 434 18.02 -11.00 -9.53
CA PRO A 434 18.15 -10.34 -8.24
C PRO A 434 17.39 -11.10 -7.16
N CYS A 435 17.93 -11.07 -5.93
CA CYS A 435 17.30 -11.76 -4.80
C CYS A 435 15.92 -11.19 -4.41
N PHE A 436 15.65 -9.95 -4.81
CA PHE A 436 14.41 -9.24 -4.52
C PHE A 436 13.88 -8.58 -5.80
N VAL A 437 12.63 -8.84 -6.19
CA VAL A 437 11.98 -8.16 -7.31
C VAL A 437 10.76 -7.39 -6.83
N VAL A 438 10.66 -6.15 -7.27
CA VAL A 438 9.47 -5.30 -7.18
C VAL A 438 8.79 -5.33 -8.55
N ALA A 439 7.55 -5.80 -8.60
CA ALA A 439 6.80 -6.00 -9.84
C ALA A 439 5.44 -5.31 -9.83
N THR A 440 4.92 -4.98 -11.01
CA THR A 440 3.51 -4.63 -11.17
C THR A 440 2.70 -5.81 -11.70
N VAL A 441 1.46 -5.98 -11.22
CA VAL A 441 0.63 -7.16 -11.54
C VAL A 441 0.30 -7.30 -13.03
N ASP A 442 0.32 -6.20 -13.79
CA ASP A 442 0.15 -6.21 -15.25
C ASP A 442 1.32 -6.88 -15.97
N LYS A 443 2.52 -6.87 -15.38
CA LYS A 443 3.72 -7.48 -15.97
C LYS A 443 3.60 -9.00 -16.08
N PHE A 444 2.77 -9.64 -15.25
CA PHE A 444 2.51 -11.08 -15.31
C PHE A 444 1.90 -11.51 -16.65
N ALA A 445 1.19 -10.62 -17.34
CA ALA A 445 0.68 -10.89 -18.69
C ALA A 445 1.79 -11.09 -19.75
N MET A 446 3.05 -10.78 -19.42
CA MET A 446 4.21 -11.05 -20.30
C MET A 446 4.80 -12.45 -20.13
N MET A 447 4.52 -13.15 -19.02
CA MET A 447 5.02 -14.51 -18.78
C MET A 447 4.72 -15.52 -19.91
N PRO A 448 3.52 -15.54 -20.55
CA PRO A 448 3.27 -16.51 -21.62
C PRO A 448 4.11 -16.24 -22.87
N TRP A 449 4.54 -14.98 -23.06
CA TRP A 449 5.27 -14.51 -24.25
C TRP A 449 6.80 -14.50 -24.07
N ARG A 450 7.29 -14.50 -22.83
CA ARG A 450 8.73 -14.34 -22.51
C ARG A 450 9.27 -15.59 -21.83
N GLY A 451 10.15 -16.32 -22.53
CA GLY A 451 10.88 -17.48 -21.99
C GLY A 451 11.74 -17.11 -20.77
N ASP A 452 12.49 -16.01 -20.87
CA ASP A 452 13.41 -15.59 -19.80
C ASP A 452 12.71 -15.20 -18.49
N ALA A 453 11.40 -14.97 -18.50
CA ALA A 453 10.62 -14.75 -17.29
C ALA A 453 10.69 -15.96 -16.32
N GLY A 454 10.94 -17.17 -16.84
CA GLY A 454 11.16 -18.38 -16.05
C GLY A 454 12.36 -18.29 -15.10
N MET A 455 13.35 -17.44 -15.42
CA MET A 455 14.51 -17.19 -14.57
C MET A 455 14.11 -16.67 -13.17
N LEU A 456 13.02 -15.89 -13.10
CA LEU A 456 12.48 -15.35 -11.84
C LEU A 456 11.84 -16.43 -10.95
N PHE A 457 11.54 -17.60 -11.50
CA PHE A 457 10.96 -18.76 -10.81
C PHE A 457 11.98 -19.90 -10.65
N GLY A 458 13.25 -19.58 -10.86
CA GLY A 458 14.36 -20.49 -10.59
C GLY A 458 14.69 -21.47 -11.72
N ARG A 459 14.30 -21.16 -12.97
CA ARG A 459 14.57 -21.98 -14.16
C ARG A 459 15.99 -21.83 -14.75
N ALA A 460 16.92 -21.27 -13.99
CA ALA A 460 18.31 -21.27 -14.39
C ALA A 460 18.86 -22.71 -14.42
N THR A 461 19.58 -23.08 -15.46
CA THR A 461 20.28 -24.35 -15.63
C THR A 461 21.76 -24.23 -15.31
N HIS A 462 22.34 -23.03 -15.44
CA HIS A 462 23.74 -22.77 -15.10
C HIS A 462 23.89 -21.40 -14.44
N LEU A 463 25.03 -21.22 -13.80
CA LEU A 463 25.37 -20.04 -13.01
C LEU A 463 26.88 -19.79 -13.09
N ASP A 464 27.28 -18.58 -13.46
CA ASP A 464 28.63 -18.09 -13.20
C ASP A 464 28.61 -17.05 -12.06
N ASP A 465 29.72 -16.38 -11.75
CA ASP A 465 29.78 -15.42 -10.65
C ASP A 465 28.79 -14.24 -10.77
N GLU A 466 28.42 -13.85 -11.99
CA GLU A 466 27.59 -12.67 -12.26
C GLU A 466 26.18 -12.99 -12.75
N ARG A 467 26.01 -14.02 -13.59
CA ARG A 467 24.80 -14.31 -14.38
C ARG A 467 24.28 -15.71 -14.18
N ALA A 468 22.99 -15.84 -14.43
CA ALA A 468 22.29 -17.10 -14.55
C ALA A 468 21.90 -17.37 -16.01
N TYR A 469 21.97 -18.63 -16.40
CA TYR A 469 21.68 -19.10 -17.75
C TYR A 469 20.49 -20.04 -17.70
N GLY A 470 19.46 -19.80 -18.51
CA GLY A 470 18.32 -20.70 -18.65
C GLY A 470 18.47 -21.59 -19.88
N VAL A 471 17.41 -22.31 -20.25
CA VAL A 471 17.40 -23.15 -21.47
C VAL A 471 17.55 -22.34 -22.77
N MET A 472 17.32 -21.04 -22.70
CA MET A 472 17.38 -20.10 -23.81
C MET A 472 18.76 -19.51 -24.05
N HIS A 473 19.71 -19.79 -23.15
CA HIS A 473 21.04 -19.20 -23.19
C HIS A 473 22.08 -20.28 -23.45
N GLU A 474 23.17 -19.89 -24.12
CA GLU A 474 24.36 -20.73 -24.24
C GLU A 474 25.28 -20.43 -23.03
N PRO A 475 25.44 -21.37 -22.08
CA PRO A 475 26.28 -21.14 -20.92
C PRO A 475 27.77 -21.20 -21.31
N PRO A 476 28.62 -20.31 -20.78
CA PRO A 476 30.07 -20.44 -20.91
C PRO A 476 30.57 -21.76 -20.30
N GLY A 477 31.67 -22.31 -20.81
CA GLY A 477 32.22 -23.58 -20.31
C GLY A 477 32.62 -23.57 -18.82
N ALA A 478 32.87 -22.39 -18.24
CA ALA A 478 33.18 -22.22 -16.82
C ALA A 478 31.92 -22.07 -15.93
N ALA A 479 30.72 -21.94 -16.50
CA ALA A 479 29.49 -21.80 -15.74
C ALA A 479 29.14 -23.10 -15.02
N ARG A 480 28.85 -22.99 -13.72
CA ARG A 480 28.47 -24.12 -12.87
C ARG A 480 27.07 -24.61 -13.22
N SER A 481 26.91 -25.92 -13.39
CA SER A 481 25.61 -26.54 -13.63
C SER A 481 24.71 -26.53 -12.39
N LEU A 482 23.41 -26.30 -12.62
CA LEU A 482 22.32 -26.29 -11.64
C LEU A 482 21.25 -27.31 -12.06
N PRO A 483 21.43 -28.61 -11.79
CA PRO A 483 20.48 -29.64 -12.21
C PRO A 483 19.07 -29.42 -11.65
N ASP A 484 18.97 -28.93 -10.41
CA ASP A 484 17.69 -28.59 -9.75
C ASP A 484 17.26 -27.13 -9.97
N GLY A 485 18.07 -26.34 -10.69
CA GLY A 485 17.92 -24.90 -10.84
C GLY A 485 18.07 -24.09 -9.55
N LEU A 486 17.69 -22.82 -9.60
CA LEU A 486 17.67 -21.94 -8.42
C LEU A 486 16.37 -22.16 -7.64
N TRP A 487 16.38 -21.89 -6.34
CA TRP A 487 15.13 -21.96 -5.57
C TRP A 487 14.10 -20.94 -6.10
N PRO A 488 12.81 -21.29 -6.12
CA PRO A 488 11.77 -20.32 -6.48
C PRO A 488 11.61 -19.24 -5.39
N PRO A 489 10.82 -18.19 -5.66
CA PRO A 489 10.42 -17.23 -4.65
C PRO A 489 9.75 -17.92 -3.45
N GLU A 490 10.17 -17.54 -2.25
CA GLU A 490 9.70 -18.11 -0.98
C GLU A 490 8.84 -17.15 -0.17
N LEU A 491 8.83 -15.86 -0.52
CA LEU A 491 7.97 -14.82 0.05
C LEU A 491 7.35 -13.96 -1.05
N ILE A 492 6.03 -13.84 -1.01
CA ILE A 492 5.25 -12.94 -1.85
C ILE A 492 4.65 -11.86 -0.94
N VAL A 493 4.90 -10.60 -1.28
CA VAL A 493 4.30 -9.46 -0.59
C VAL A 493 3.37 -8.72 -1.54
N GLN A 494 2.09 -8.61 -1.16
CA GLN A 494 1.08 -7.81 -1.87
C GLN A 494 0.72 -6.59 -1.04
N ASP A 495 1.26 -5.44 -1.42
CA ASP A 495 0.93 -4.17 -0.75
C ASP A 495 -0.27 -3.49 -1.43
N GLU A 496 -1.01 -2.69 -0.66
CA GLU A 496 -2.28 -2.07 -1.03
C GLU A 496 -3.28 -3.05 -1.67
N LEU A 497 -3.53 -4.17 -0.98
CA LEU A 497 -4.41 -5.27 -1.45
C LEU A 497 -5.79 -4.79 -1.94
N HIS A 498 -6.32 -3.72 -1.34
CA HIS A 498 -7.60 -3.13 -1.73
C HIS A 498 -7.65 -2.62 -3.18
N LEU A 499 -6.49 -2.37 -3.81
CA LEU A 499 -6.39 -1.98 -5.22
C LEU A 499 -6.60 -3.16 -6.17
N ILE A 500 -6.43 -4.40 -5.70
CA ILE A 500 -6.66 -5.61 -6.49
C ILE A 500 -8.13 -6.02 -6.33
N SER A 501 -9.01 -5.24 -6.93
CA SER A 501 -10.45 -5.42 -6.83
C SER A 501 -11.14 -5.40 -8.19
N GLY A 502 -12.39 -5.85 -8.25
CA GLY A 502 -13.22 -5.77 -9.44
C GLY A 502 -12.60 -6.46 -10.67
N PRO A 503 -12.72 -5.88 -11.87
CA PRO A 503 -12.22 -6.49 -13.10
C PRO A 503 -10.71 -6.75 -13.10
N LEU A 504 -9.92 -5.84 -12.50
CA LEU A 504 -8.48 -6.00 -12.40
C LEU A 504 -8.14 -7.20 -11.52
N GLY A 505 -8.70 -7.24 -10.31
CA GLY A 505 -8.46 -8.35 -9.37
C GLY A 505 -8.95 -9.71 -9.90
N THR A 506 -10.06 -9.72 -10.65
CA THR A 506 -10.55 -10.91 -11.35
C THR A 506 -9.52 -11.47 -12.34
N MET A 507 -8.88 -10.63 -13.16
CA MET A 507 -7.84 -11.11 -14.08
C MET A 507 -6.56 -11.49 -13.36
N VAL A 508 -6.15 -10.71 -12.36
CA VAL A 508 -4.95 -10.98 -11.56
C VAL A 508 -5.06 -12.33 -10.87
N GLY A 509 -6.21 -12.71 -10.31
CA GLY A 509 -6.39 -14.01 -9.66
C GLY A 509 -6.09 -15.22 -10.54
N LEU A 510 -6.25 -15.12 -11.87
CA LEU A 510 -5.85 -16.19 -12.80
C LEU A 510 -4.34 -16.27 -12.99
N TYR A 511 -3.68 -15.12 -13.16
CA TYR A 511 -2.21 -15.08 -13.26
C TYR A 511 -1.54 -15.42 -11.92
N GLU A 512 -2.17 -15.10 -10.80
CA GLU A 512 -1.72 -15.50 -9.47
C GLU A 512 -1.70 -17.02 -9.30
N ALA A 513 -2.68 -17.73 -9.85
CA ALA A 513 -2.64 -19.20 -9.90
C ALA A 513 -1.40 -19.70 -10.66
N ALA A 514 -1.04 -19.07 -11.78
CA ALA A 514 0.17 -19.42 -12.51
C ALA A 514 1.44 -19.12 -11.70
N VAL A 515 1.52 -17.96 -11.05
CA VAL A 515 2.67 -17.58 -10.23
C VAL A 515 2.84 -18.51 -9.02
N GLU A 516 1.74 -18.84 -8.33
CA GLU A 516 1.75 -19.78 -7.22
C GLU A 516 2.25 -21.16 -7.66
N TYR A 517 1.71 -21.71 -8.75
CA TYR A 517 2.18 -22.97 -9.32
C TYR A 517 3.69 -22.97 -9.59
N LEU A 518 4.22 -21.89 -10.18
CA LEU A 518 5.64 -21.77 -10.46
C LEU A 518 6.50 -21.63 -9.20
N CYS A 519 5.94 -21.06 -8.12
CA CYS A 519 6.62 -20.96 -6.84
C CYS A 519 6.56 -22.25 -6.02
N GLU A 520 5.51 -23.07 -6.17
CA GLU A 520 5.33 -24.34 -5.46
C GLU A 520 6.25 -25.48 -5.95
N ARG A 521 7.09 -25.21 -6.95
CA ARG A 521 8.06 -26.16 -7.51
C ARG A 521 8.81 -26.90 -6.41
N ALA A 522 8.83 -28.23 -6.51
CA ALA A 522 9.57 -29.05 -5.57
C ALA A 522 11.07 -28.76 -5.67
N VAL A 523 11.70 -28.54 -4.53
CA VAL A 523 13.15 -28.37 -4.38
C VAL A 523 13.63 -29.50 -3.50
N ALA A 524 14.58 -30.30 -3.99
CA ALA A 524 15.06 -31.51 -3.31
C ALA A 524 13.91 -32.46 -2.90
N GLY A 525 12.93 -32.64 -3.79
CA GLY A 525 11.81 -33.58 -3.61
C GLY A 525 10.65 -33.09 -2.74
N ALA A 526 10.72 -31.92 -2.11
CA ALA A 526 9.64 -31.38 -1.28
C ALA A 526 9.01 -30.11 -1.88
N PRO A 527 7.67 -29.96 -1.89
CA PRO A 527 7.00 -28.73 -2.29
C PRO A 527 7.32 -27.62 -1.29
N ARG A 528 7.61 -26.42 -1.78
CA ARG A 528 7.93 -25.25 -0.96
C ARG A 528 7.03 -24.07 -1.34
N PRO A 529 5.77 -24.06 -0.89
CA PRO A 529 4.88 -22.95 -1.21
C PRO A 529 5.44 -21.63 -0.68
N PRO A 530 5.28 -20.52 -1.40
CA PRO A 530 5.71 -19.22 -0.89
C PRO A 530 4.85 -18.82 0.32
N LYS A 531 5.43 -18.11 1.28
CA LYS A 531 4.65 -17.39 2.31
C LYS A 531 4.03 -16.16 1.66
N VAL A 532 2.76 -15.86 1.94
CA VAL A 532 2.07 -14.69 1.39
C VAL A 532 1.81 -13.69 2.51
N VAL A 533 2.23 -12.43 2.28
CA VAL A 533 1.97 -11.30 3.16
C VAL A 533 1.26 -10.22 2.36
N CYS A 534 0.14 -9.75 2.86
CA CYS A 534 -0.65 -8.68 2.29
C CYS A 534 -0.65 -7.48 3.24
N SER A 535 -0.74 -6.26 2.70
CA SER A 535 -0.98 -5.06 3.51
C SER A 535 -2.07 -4.19 2.92
N THR A 536 -2.85 -3.56 3.79
CA THR A 536 -3.86 -2.57 3.40
C THR A 536 -4.21 -1.64 4.56
N ALA A 537 -4.77 -0.47 4.27
CA ALA A 537 -5.33 0.44 5.27
C ALA A 537 -6.86 0.33 5.39
N THR A 538 -7.53 -0.09 4.33
CA THR A 538 -8.98 -0.18 4.25
C THR A 538 -9.31 -1.44 3.46
N VAL A 539 -10.08 -2.34 4.04
CA VAL A 539 -10.57 -3.53 3.35
C VAL A 539 -11.78 -4.07 4.11
N ARG A 540 -12.70 -4.68 3.37
CA ARG A 540 -13.82 -5.46 3.88
C ARG A 540 -13.97 -6.70 3.01
N ARG A 541 -14.33 -7.83 3.64
CA ARG A 541 -14.33 -9.17 3.04
C ARG A 541 -12.97 -9.57 2.49
N ALA A 542 -11.93 -9.24 3.26
CA ALA A 542 -10.54 -9.53 2.87
C ALA A 542 -10.26 -11.04 2.81
N ARG A 543 -10.95 -11.83 3.63
CA ARG A 543 -10.82 -13.29 3.62
C ARG A 543 -11.21 -13.87 2.26
N GLU A 544 -12.38 -13.51 1.75
CA GLU A 544 -12.85 -14.01 0.44
C GLU A 544 -12.02 -13.46 -0.70
N GLN A 545 -11.56 -12.21 -0.61
CA GLN A 545 -10.65 -11.63 -1.60
C GLN A 545 -9.32 -12.41 -1.65
N ILE A 546 -8.71 -12.70 -0.50
CA ILE A 546 -7.46 -13.48 -0.40
C ILE A 546 -7.67 -14.93 -0.85
N GLN A 547 -8.78 -15.56 -0.48
CA GLN A 547 -9.11 -16.92 -0.95
C GLN A 547 -9.25 -16.97 -2.48
N ALA A 548 -9.91 -15.97 -3.07
CA ALA A 548 -10.08 -15.89 -4.51
C ALA A 548 -8.76 -15.62 -5.24
N LEU A 549 -7.94 -14.68 -4.76
CA LEU A 549 -6.67 -14.30 -5.38
C LEU A 549 -5.57 -15.35 -5.19
N PHE A 550 -5.40 -15.86 -3.97
CA PHE A 550 -4.25 -16.69 -3.58
C PHE A 550 -4.62 -18.12 -3.18
N GLY A 551 -5.91 -18.50 -3.11
CA GLY A 551 -6.32 -19.86 -2.76
C GLY A 551 -6.00 -20.24 -1.31
N ARG A 552 -5.85 -19.23 -0.44
CA ARG A 552 -5.28 -19.40 0.91
C ARG A 552 -6.20 -18.88 2.01
N PRO A 553 -6.21 -19.56 3.18
CA PRO A 553 -6.81 -18.99 4.38
C PRO A 553 -6.05 -17.74 4.84
N MET A 554 -6.80 -16.77 5.37
CA MET A 554 -6.28 -15.49 5.84
C MET A 554 -6.08 -15.47 7.36
N SER A 555 -4.99 -14.86 7.82
CA SER A 555 -4.83 -14.39 9.20
C SER A 555 -4.72 -12.86 9.23
N LEU A 556 -5.58 -12.19 10.00
CA LEU A 556 -5.55 -10.73 10.16
C LEU A 556 -4.63 -10.36 11.33
N PHE A 557 -3.70 -9.42 11.11
CA PHE A 557 -2.86 -8.88 12.18
C PHE A 557 -2.75 -7.34 12.11
N PRO A 558 -2.83 -6.62 13.23
CA PRO A 558 -3.24 -7.10 14.56
C PRO A 558 -4.65 -7.71 14.62
N ALA A 559 -4.88 -8.58 15.61
CA ALA A 559 -6.24 -8.96 15.96
C ALA A 559 -7.00 -7.72 16.46
N ARG A 560 -8.27 -7.60 16.09
CA ARG A 560 -9.12 -6.49 16.53
C ARG A 560 -9.57 -6.71 17.97
N GLY A 561 -9.52 -5.66 18.79
CA GLY A 561 -10.20 -5.64 20.08
C GLY A 561 -11.71 -5.46 19.94
N VAL A 562 -12.39 -5.51 21.08
CA VAL A 562 -13.84 -5.29 21.21
C VAL A 562 -14.21 -3.84 20.88
N ASP A 563 -13.35 -2.91 21.28
CA ASP A 563 -13.56 -1.49 21.05
C ASP A 563 -12.86 -1.02 19.78
N GLU A 564 -13.47 -0.03 19.11
CA GLU A 564 -12.87 0.62 17.95
C GLU A 564 -11.51 1.25 18.31
N GLY A 565 -10.48 0.89 17.55
CA GLY A 565 -9.13 1.46 17.67
C GLY A 565 -8.24 0.82 18.72
N ASP A 566 -8.78 0.01 19.63
CA ASP A 566 -7.97 -0.81 20.55
C ASP A 566 -7.57 -2.13 19.87
N THR A 567 -6.27 -2.30 19.65
CA THR A 567 -5.70 -3.52 19.09
C THR A 567 -4.60 -4.10 19.95
N PHE A 568 -4.45 -3.65 21.21
CA PHE A 568 -3.22 -3.78 22.03
C PHE A 568 -2.01 -3.04 21.48
N PHE A 569 -1.73 -3.16 20.19
CA PHE A 569 -0.57 -2.54 19.54
C PHE A 569 -0.73 -1.05 19.28
N SER A 570 -1.97 -0.56 19.32
CA SER A 570 -2.32 0.84 19.14
C SER A 570 -3.24 1.35 20.24
N ALA A 571 -3.14 2.63 20.56
CA ALA A 571 -4.04 3.36 21.45
C ALA A 571 -4.53 4.65 20.77
N VAL A 572 -5.80 4.97 20.97
CA VAL A 572 -6.40 6.21 20.47
C VAL A 572 -6.03 7.36 21.41
N GLN A 573 -5.37 8.39 20.90
CA GLN A 573 -5.06 9.61 21.63
C GLN A 573 -6.21 10.60 21.53
N ARG A 574 -6.83 10.91 22.67
CA ARG A 574 -7.95 11.86 22.75
C ARG A 574 -7.54 13.24 23.24
N ASP A 575 -6.37 13.36 23.86
CA ASP A 575 -5.89 14.61 24.47
C ASP A 575 -5.06 15.47 23.50
N GLN A 576 -4.81 14.98 22.28
CA GLN A 576 -4.06 15.69 21.24
C GLN A 576 -4.93 15.95 20.02
N PRO A 577 -4.78 17.11 19.34
CA PRO A 577 -5.50 17.39 18.11
C PRO A 577 -5.22 16.37 17.01
N GLY A 578 -6.28 15.76 16.51
CA GLY A 578 -6.30 14.84 15.40
C GLY A 578 -6.53 15.49 14.06
N ARG A 579 -7.44 14.89 13.29
CA ARG A 579 -7.84 15.41 11.98
C ARG A 579 -9.28 15.89 12.05
N LEU A 580 -9.46 17.20 11.92
CA LEU A 580 -10.77 17.83 11.88
C LEU A 580 -11.36 17.75 10.47
N TYR A 581 -12.51 17.10 10.34
CA TYR A 581 -13.33 17.11 9.14
C TYR A 581 -14.40 18.18 9.30
N LEU A 582 -14.59 19.01 8.26
CA LEU A 582 -15.57 20.09 8.22
C LEU A 582 -16.42 19.97 6.96
N GLY A 583 -17.73 19.82 7.10
CA GLY A 583 -18.68 19.77 5.98
C GLY A 583 -19.12 21.16 5.55
N VAL A 584 -19.11 21.44 4.25
CA VAL A 584 -19.62 22.68 3.67
C VAL A 584 -20.67 22.34 2.63
N GLY A 585 -21.94 22.62 2.96
CA GLY A 585 -23.08 22.50 2.07
C GLY A 585 -23.76 23.85 1.88
N ALA A 586 -23.97 24.27 0.63
CA ALA A 586 -24.65 25.53 0.32
C ALA A 586 -25.81 25.29 -0.66
N PRO A 587 -27.03 25.04 -0.17
CA PRO A 587 -28.21 24.92 -1.01
C PRO A 587 -28.39 26.15 -1.91
N GLY A 588 -28.72 25.93 -3.19
CA GLY A 588 -28.90 27.00 -4.17
C GLY A 588 -27.61 27.62 -4.73
N ARG A 589 -26.41 27.17 -4.32
CA ARG A 589 -25.13 27.62 -4.90
C ARG A 589 -24.44 26.50 -5.68
N ALA A 590 -23.77 26.87 -6.77
CA ALA A 590 -22.96 25.93 -7.54
C ALA A 590 -21.73 25.48 -6.73
N LEU A 591 -21.41 24.18 -6.77
CA LEU A 591 -20.27 23.61 -6.03
C LEU A 591 -18.94 24.31 -6.35
N ARG A 592 -18.75 24.75 -7.60
CA ARG A 592 -17.55 25.51 -8.01
C ARG A 592 -17.40 26.80 -7.20
N ALA A 593 -18.48 27.56 -7.03
CA ALA A 593 -18.46 28.80 -6.27
C ALA A 593 -18.16 28.54 -4.78
N VAL A 594 -18.72 27.46 -4.21
CA VAL A 594 -18.41 27.02 -2.85
C VAL A 594 -16.92 26.67 -2.71
N SER A 595 -16.39 25.91 -3.67
CA SER A 595 -14.98 25.47 -3.67
C SER A 595 -14.02 26.66 -3.79
N VAL A 596 -14.27 27.60 -4.68
CA VAL A 596 -13.47 28.83 -4.81
C VAL A 596 -13.44 29.62 -3.50
N ARG A 597 -14.60 29.77 -2.84
CA ARG A 597 -14.69 30.46 -1.54
C ARG A 597 -13.91 29.73 -0.46
N ALA A 598 -14.04 28.41 -0.37
CA ALA A 598 -13.29 27.59 0.58
C ALA A 598 -11.77 27.73 0.36
N TYR A 599 -11.30 27.61 -0.88
CA TYR A 599 -9.88 27.74 -1.21
C TYR A 599 -9.34 29.11 -0.82
N ALA A 600 -10.03 30.18 -1.23
CA ALA A 600 -9.58 31.54 -0.94
C ALA A 600 -9.51 31.82 0.57
N THR A 601 -10.55 31.44 1.33
CA THR A 601 -10.58 31.61 2.78
C THR A 601 -9.44 30.85 3.47
N LEU A 602 -9.24 29.58 3.12
CA LEU A 602 -8.23 28.73 3.77
C LEU A 602 -6.80 29.19 3.43
N LEU A 603 -6.52 29.52 2.17
CA LEU A 603 -5.20 30.00 1.73
C LEU A 603 -4.82 31.34 2.37
N ALA A 604 -5.80 32.23 2.52
CA ALA A 604 -5.62 33.53 3.15
C ALA A 604 -5.49 33.43 4.67
N ALA A 605 -6.24 32.52 5.31
CA ALA A 605 -6.10 32.24 6.74
C ALA A 605 -4.73 31.63 7.06
N ALA A 606 -4.25 30.68 6.25
CA ALA A 606 -2.90 30.14 6.41
C ALA A 606 -1.82 31.24 6.33
N GLN A 607 -1.97 32.19 5.39
CA GLN A 607 -1.04 33.31 5.25
C GLN A 607 -1.01 34.20 6.49
N LYS A 608 -2.17 34.44 7.12
CA LYS A 608 -2.29 35.26 8.34
C LYS A 608 -1.46 34.71 9.50
N HIS A 609 -1.39 33.38 9.61
CA HIS A 609 -0.69 32.69 10.69
C HIS A 609 0.77 32.35 10.36
N TYR A 610 1.19 32.50 9.10
CA TYR A 610 2.55 32.22 8.68
C TYR A 610 3.46 33.46 8.88
N ASN A 611 4.57 33.27 9.58
CA ASN A 611 5.61 34.28 9.75
C ASN A 611 6.77 34.00 8.78
N PRO A 612 7.00 34.85 7.75
CA PRO A 612 8.11 34.68 6.81
C PRO A 612 9.51 34.73 7.44
N ARG A 613 9.63 35.35 8.62
CA ARG A 613 10.88 35.43 9.40
C ARG A 613 10.89 34.45 10.59
N GLY A 614 9.91 33.57 10.68
CA GLY A 614 9.81 32.55 11.71
C GLY A 614 10.69 31.33 11.41
N GLU A 615 10.74 30.40 12.35
CA GLU A 615 11.41 29.12 12.15
C GLU A 615 10.76 28.32 11.00
N ALA A 616 11.56 27.50 10.32
CA ALA A 616 11.07 26.61 9.27
C ALA A 616 10.04 25.58 9.81
N SER A 617 10.09 25.24 11.10
CA SER A 617 9.20 24.30 11.80
C SER A 617 7.91 24.93 12.30
N GLN A 618 7.61 26.19 11.94
CA GLN A 618 6.44 26.88 12.45
C GLN A 618 5.12 26.11 12.16
N PRO A 619 4.15 26.11 13.09
CA PRO A 619 2.89 25.35 12.94
C PRO A 619 2.04 25.72 11.73
N ALA A 620 2.25 26.90 11.12
CA ALA A 620 1.52 27.36 9.96
C ALA A 620 1.98 26.72 8.64
N ASP A 621 3.24 26.27 8.52
CA ASP A 621 3.80 25.73 7.27
C ASP A 621 2.97 24.58 6.67
N PRO A 622 2.51 23.58 7.46
CA PRO A 622 1.63 22.52 6.97
C PRO A 622 0.37 22.98 6.23
N TYR A 623 -0.18 24.14 6.61
CA TYR A 623 -1.40 24.71 6.05
C TYR A 623 -1.13 25.65 4.88
N MET A 624 0.15 25.97 4.62
CA MET A 624 0.54 26.81 3.49
C MET A 624 0.48 26.07 2.15
N THR A 625 0.22 24.76 2.13
CA THR A 625 -0.03 24.02 0.88
C THR A 625 -1.43 23.44 0.94
N LEU A 626 -2.32 23.89 0.06
CA LEU A 626 -3.69 23.39 -0.04
C LEU A 626 -3.75 22.23 -1.04
N VAL A 627 -4.19 21.08 -0.56
CA VAL A 627 -4.43 19.90 -1.38
C VAL A 627 -5.89 19.84 -1.83
N GLY A 628 -6.13 19.97 -3.13
CA GLY A 628 -7.46 19.87 -3.73
C GLY A 628 -7.74 18.47 -4.24
N TYR A 629 -8.70 17.76 -3.65
CA TYR A 629 -9.09 16.41 -4.08
C TYR A 629 -10.32 16.41 -4.99
N PHE A 630 -10.25 15.67 -6.10
CA PHE A 630 -11.32 15.55 -7.09
C PHE A 630 -11.60 14.11 -7.50
N ASN A 631 -12.89 13.77 -7.57
CA ASN A 631 -13.37 12.47 -8.04
C ASN A 631 -13.32 12.31 -9.57
N SER A 632 -13.20 13.43 -10.30
CA SER A 632 -13.17 13.42 -11.75
C SER A 632 -12.11 14.38 -12.29
N LEU A 633 -11.35 13.94 -13.30
CA LEU A 633 -10.37 14.78 -13.99
C LEU A 633 -11.01 15.98 -14.70
N ARG A 634 -12.31 15.89 -15.01
CA ARG A 634 -13.09 17.00 -15.58
C ARG A 634 -13.34 18.11 -14.57
N GLU A 635 -13.77 17.76 -13.35
CA GLU A 635 -13.98 18.75 -12.28
C GLU A 635 -12.64 19.37 -11.84
N LEU A 636 -11.58 18.56 -11.79
CA LEU A 636 -10.20 19.00 -11.52
C LEU A 636 -9.74 20.05 -12.54
N GLY A 637 -9.85 19.76 -13.85
CA GLY A 637 -9.44 20.69 -14.89
C GLY A 637 -10.23 22.01 -14.86
N GLY A 638 -11.49 21.97 -14.46
CA GLY A 638 -12.29 23.17 -14.21
C GLY A 638 -11.78 23.97 -13.01
N MET A 639 -11.46 23.30 -11.90
CA MET A 639 -10.92 23.98 -10.71
C MET A 639 -9.53 24.56 -10.96
N ARG A 640 -8.70 23.92 -11.79
CA ARG A 640 -7.38 24.46 -12.16
C ARG A 640 -7.47 25.89 -12.69
N ARG A 641 -8.34 26.12 -13.68
CA ARG A 641 -8.56 27.47 -14.23
C ARG A 641 -9.09 28.45 -13.17
N LEU A 642 -9.99 27.99 -12.30
CA LEU A 642 -10.52 28.83 -11.21
C LEU A 642 -9.46 29.16 -10.16
N ALA A 643 -8.52 28.25 -9.90
CA ALA A 643 -7.41 28.46 -8.99
C ALA A 643 -6.41 29.47 -9.55
N GLU A 644 -6.13 29.37 -10.85
CA GLU A 644 -5.21 30.27 -11.59
C GLU A 644 -5.71 31.72 -11.65
N ASP A 645 -7.04 31.92 -11.71
CA ASP A 645 -7.63 33.25 -11.89
C ASP A 645 -8.45 33.69 -10.65
N GLU A 646 -9.64 33.11 -10.44
CA GLU A 646 -10.59 33.61 -9.43
C GLU A 646 -10.07 33.47 -7.99
N VAL A 647 -9.45 32.34 -7.63
CA VAL A 647 -8.89 32.15 -6.28
C VAL A 647 -7.69 33.08 -6.07
N ALA A 648 -6.78 33.16 -7.04
CA ALA A 648 -5.60 34.02 -6.97
C ALA A 648 -6.00 35.49 -6.76
N ASN A 649 -6.95 36.00 -7.54
CA ASN A 649 -7.46 37.38 -7.41
C ASN A 649 -8.14 37.62 -6.07
N ARG A 650 -8.96 36.67 -5.58
CA ARG A 650 -9.66 36.81 -4.29
C ARG A 650 -8.70 36.88 -3.10
N VAL A 651 -7.63 36.09 -3.14
CA VAL A 651 -6.66 36.00 -2.04
C VAL A 651 -5.69 37.19 -2.05
N LYS A 652 -5.40 37.76 -3.22
CA LYS A 652 -4.49 38.92 -3.38
C LYS A 652 -4.99 40.17 -2.64
N GLU A 653 -6.31 40.38 -2.59
CA GLU A 653 -6.95 41.59 -2.05
C GLU A 653 -7.85 41.31 -0.83
N VAL A 654 -7.65 40.17 -0.16
CA VAL A 654 -8.54 39.73 0.93
C VAL A 654 -8.53 40.67 2.13
N ARG A 655 -7.41 41.37 2.40
CA ARG A 655 -7.29 42.35 3.50
C ARG A 655 -8.32 43.47 3.42
N GLU A 656 -8.76 43.83 2.21
CA GLU A 656 -9.71 44.92 1.98
C GLU A 656 -11.15 44.48 2.26
N LYS A 657 -11.44 43.17 2.18
CA LYS A 657 -12.78 42.58 2.33
C LYS A 657 -13.05 42.18 3.78
N ARG A 658 -13.15 43.18 4.66
CA ARG A 658 -13.36 43.01 6.10
C ARG A 658 -14.83 42.75 6.45
N PRO A 659 -15.11 42.11 7.61
CA PRO A 659 -16.46 42.07 8.15
C PRO A 659 -17.04 43.47 8.31
N VAL A 660 -18.36 43.58 8.14
CA VAL A 660 -19.09 44.81 8.39
C VAL A 660 -18.81 45.27 9.82
N GLU A 661 -18.54 46.57 10.00
CA GLU A 661 -18.22 47.20 11.30
C GLU A 661 -16.90 46.76 11.96
N PHE A 662 -16.03 46.01 11.28
CA PHE A 662 -14.72 45.66 11.82
C PHE A 662 -13.66 46.73 11.54
N PHE A 663 -13.09 47.32 12.60
CA PHE A 663 -11.99 48.29 12.54
C PHE A 663 -10.64 47.61 12.77
N GLY A 664 -9.66 47.90 11.91
CA GLY A 664 -8.30 47.34 11.99
C GLY A 664 -7.94 46.38 10.85
N PRO A 665 -6.80 45.67 10.94
CA PRO A 665 -6.37 44.71 9.94
C PRO A 665 -7.30 43.49 9.94
N HIS A 666 -7.50 42.88 8.77
CA HIS A 666 -8.42 41.74 8.64
C HIS A 666 -8.15 40.67 9.73
N PRO A 667 -9.18 40.24 10.50
CA PRO A 667 -8.99 39.44 11.71
C PRO A 667 -8.51 38.01 11.40
N TRP A 668 -8.99 37.41 10.31
CA TRP A 668 -8.77 35.99 10.01
C TRP A 668 -7.95 35.67 8.77
N ALA A 669 -7.49 36.67 8.03
CA ALA A 669 -6.96 36.47 6.68
C ALA A 669 -5.91 37.51 6.32
N ASP A 670 -5.00 37.14 5.42
CA ASP A 670 -3.95 38.00 4.92
C ASP A 670 -3.75 37.79 3.40
N ASN A 671 -3.30 38.84 2.71
CA ASN A 671 -3.05 38.87 1.27
C ASN A 671 -1.95 37.87 0.91
N ARG A 672 -2.18 37.11 -0.16
CA ARG A 672 -1.20 36.14 -0.65
C ARG A 672 -1.18 36.08 -2.18
N HIS A 673 0.03 35.97 -2.71
CA HIS A 673 0.28 35.80 -4.13
C HIS A 673 0.47 34.31 -4.43
N LEU A 674 -0.49 33.71 -5.15
CA LEU A 674 -0.44 32.29 -5.49
C LEU A 674 0.38 32.06 -6.76
N LYS A 675 1.17 30.98 -6.77
CA LYS A 675 1.80 30.45 -7.97
C LYS A 675 0.87 29.48 -8.69
N MET A 676 1.27 29.09 -9.91
CA MET A 676 0.53 28.12 -10.71
C MET A 676 0.32 26.80 -9.93
N PRO A 677 -0.91 26.26 -9.90
CA PRO A 677 -1.19 25.00 -9.22
C PRO A 677 -0.48 23.85 -9.93
N ALA A 678 0.04 22.91 -9.14
CA ALA A 678 0.53 21.64 -9.67
C ALA A 678 -0.61 20.60 -9.76
N GLU A 679 -0.44 19.60 -10.63
CA GLU A 679 -1.38 18.48 -10.77
C GLU A 679 -0.73 17.17 -10.30
N LEU A 680 -1.52 16.33 -9.61
CA LEU A 680 -1.16 14.97 -9.26
C LEU A 680 -2.23 14.02 -9.81
N THR A 681 -2.14 13.73 -11.11
CA THR A 681 -3.14 12.96 -11.86
C THR A 681 -2.49 11.95 -12.80
N SER A 682 -3.28 11.00 -13.31
CA SER A 682 -2.78 9.94 -14.20
C SER A 682 -2.38 10.44 -15.59
N ARG A 683 -2.59 11.73 -15.87
CA ARG A 683 -2.20 12.40 -17.12
C ARG A 683 -0.79 12.97 -17.05
N GLU A 684 -0.27 13.22 -15.85
CA GLU A 684 1.07 13.75 -15.69
C GLU A 684 2.11 12.68 -15.96
N SER A 685 3.23 13.09 -16.56
CA SER A 685 4.37 12.19 -16.78
C SER A 685 5.00 11.81 -15.44
N THR A 686 5.68 10.65 -15.41
CA THR A 686 6.39 10.17 -14.22
C THR A 686 7.34 11.23 -13.65
N GLU A 687 8.06 11.96 -14.51
CA GLU A 687 8.98 13.02 -14.10
C GLU A 687 8.28 14.22 -13.47
N ARG A 688 7.16 14.68 -14.04
CA ARG A 688 6.39 15.78 -13.43
C ARG A 688 5.80 15.40 -12.08
N VAL A 689 5.41 14.14 -11.91
CA VAL A 689 4.94 13.63 -10.62
C VAL A 689 6.08 13.59 -9.60
N LYS A 690 7.28 13.12 -9.99
CA LYS A 690 8.49 13.15 -9.14
C LYS A 690 8.81 14.58 -8.69
N GLU A 691 8.79 15.54 -9.61
CA GLU A 691 9.07 16.94 -9.31
C GLU A 691 8.00 17.55 -8.38
N THR A 692 6.73 17.33 -8.68
CA THR A 692 5.61 17.77 -7.82
C THR A 692 5.77 17.22 -6.41
N LYS A 693 6.17 15.95 -6.25
CA LYS A 693 6.43 15.35 -4.94
C LYS A 693 7.59 16.03 -4.20
N ARG A 694 8.71 16.31 -4.88
CA ARG A 694 9.85 17.03 -4.28
C ARG A 694 9.40 18.39 -3.74
N ARG A 695 8.64 19.14 -4.55
CA ARG A 695 8.07 20.44 -4.17
C ARG A 695 7.01 20.37 -3.07
N LEU A 696 6.23 19.29 -3.00
CA LEU A 696 5.30 19.05 -1.89
C LEU A 696 6.04 18.82 -0.58
N THR A 697 7.22 18.21 -0.62
CA THR A 697 8.02 17.93 0.57
C THR A 697 8.72 19.20 1.08
N ALA A 698 9.03 20.15 0.19
CA ALA A 698 9.70 21.41 0.55
C ALA A 698 8.86 22.31 1.46
N ARG A 699 9.50 22.85 2.51
CA ARG A 699 8.94 23.86 3.42
C ARG A 699 8.92 25.23 2.76
N ARG A 700 8.10 26.14 3.31
CA ARG A 700 7.91 27.49 2.78
C ARG A 700 9.12 28.40 2.85
N THR A 701 10.04 28.10 3.74
CA THR A 701 11.33 28.80 3.89
C THR A 701 12.35 28.38 2.83
N MET A 702 12.10 27.32 2.06
CA MET A 702 13.02 26.82 1.04
C MET A 702 12.88 27.57 -0.28
N THR A 703 13.99 27.65 -1.01
CA THR A 703 14.06 28.23 -2.37
C THR A 703 14.22 27.18 -3.46
N ASP A 704 14.81 26.01 -3.16
CA ASP A 704 14.99 24.91 -4.09
C ASP A 704 14.82 23.54 -3.39
N PRO A 705 13.84 22.69 -3.79
CA PRO A 705 12.82 22.99 -4.79
C PRO A 705 11.78 23.97 -4.22
N GLU A 706 11.20 24.79 -5.11
CA GLU A 706 10.25 25.81 -4.70
C GLU A 706 8.92 25.20 -4.20
N PRO A 707 8.44 25.57 -2.99
CA PRO A 707 7.25 24.99 -2.37
C PRO A 707 5.94 25.37 -3.06
N LEU A 708 4.98 24.44 -3.07
CA LEU A 708 3.68 24.58 -3.75
C LEU A 708 2.60 25.25 -2.91
N ASP A 709 1.85 26.18 -3.51
CA ASP A 709 0.63 26.78 -2.94
C ASP A 709 -0.58 25.86 -3.00
N VAL A 710 -0.82 25.32 -4.19
CA VAL A 710 -1.99 24.49 -4.47
C VAL A 710 -1.54 23.29 -5.28
N VAL A 711 -1.99 22.11 -4.86
CA VAL A 711 -1.88 20.88 -5.67
C VAL A 711 -3.28 20.33 -5.90
N LEU A 712 -3.61 20.04 -7.15
CA LEU A 712 -4.89 19.45 -7.52
C LEU A 712 -4.67 17.98 -7.84
N ALA A 713 -5.33 17.10 -7.11
CA ALA A 713 -5.09 15.68 -7.14
C ALA A 713 -6.36 14.86 -7.41
N SER A 714 -6.20 13.76 -8.15
CA SER A 714 -7.21 12.70 -8.22
C SER A 714 -6.96 11.65 -7.12
N ASN A 715 -7.61 10.50 -7.24
CA ASN A 715 -7.29 9.27 -6.50
C ASN A 715 -5.78 8.91 -6.46
N MET A 716 -4.94 9.46 -7.33
CA MET A 716 -3.48 9.28 -7.23
C MET A 716 -2.88 9.74 -5.90
N ILE A 717 -3.49 10.69 -5.19
CA ILE A 717 -2.99 11.07 -3.86
C ILE A 717 -3.26 9.99 -2.81
N SER A 718 -4.31 9.19 -3.00
CA SER A 718 -4.72 8.17 -2.01
C SER A 718 -3.72 7.02 -1.93
N VAL A 719 -2.82 6.90 -2.91
CA VAL A 719 -1.84 5.82 -3.08
C VAL A 719 -0.42 6.37 -3.20
N GLY A 720 0.51 5.82 -2.41
CA GLY A 720 1.94 6.04 -2.60
C GLY A 720 2.53 7.41 -2.26
N LEU A 721 1.75 8.48 -2.06
CA LEU A 721 2.31 9.77 -1.64
C LEU A 721 2.68 9.77 -0.14
N ASP A 722 3.96 9.86 0.17
CA ASP A 722 4.49 9.96 1.53
C ASP A 722 5.06 11.36 1.81
N VAL A 723 4.21 12.28 2.28
CA VAL A 723 4.58 13.65 2.65
C VAL A 723 4.04 13.93 4.06
N ASP A 724 4.94 14.03 5.04
CA ASP A 724 4.57 14.14 6.45
C ASP A 724 3.95 15.50 6.82
N ARG A 725 4.31 16.56 6.10
CA ARG A 725 4.01 17.95 6.47
C ARG A 725 2.63 18.46 6.06
N LEU A 726 1.86 17.76 5.23
CA LEU A 726 0.61 18.32 4.70
C LEU A 726 -0.46 18.44 5.80
N GLY A 727 -0.96 19.66 6.02
CA GLY A 727 -1.94 19.99 7.07
C GLY A 727 -3.33 20.37 6.56
N LEU A 728 -3.50 20.63 5.26
CA LEU A 728 -4.74 21.17 4.69
C LEU A 728 -5.21 20.45 3.42
N MET A 729 -6.47 20.00 3.40
CA MET A 729 -7.12 19.42 2.22
C MET A 729 -8.54 19.97 2.02
N VAL A 730 -8.91 20.20 0.75
CA VAL A 730 -10.29 20.45 0.34
C VAL A 730 -10.75 19.31 -0.57
N VAL A 731 -11.80 18.60 -0.16
CA VAL A 731 -12.44 17.52 -0.91
C VAL A 731 -13.63 18.08 -1.66
N THR A 732 -13.62 17.99 -3.00
CA THR A 732 -14.70 18.53 -3.84
C THR A 732 -15.69 17.43 -4.21
N GLY A 733 -16.82 17.41 -3.49
CA GLY A 733 -17.85 16.39 -3.57
C GLY A 733 -17.45 15.09 -2.87
N GLN A 734 -18.45 14.36 -2.38
CA GLN A 734 -18.18 13.08 -1.71
C GLN A 734 -17.59 12.06 -2.71
N PRO A 735 -16.46 11.39 -2.40
CA PRO A 735 -15.95 10.30 -3.21
C PRO A 735 -16.93 9.16 -3.42
N LYS A 736 -16.70 8.35 -4.47
CA LYS A 736 -17.64 7.27 -4.78
C LYS A 736 -17.61 6.17 -3.72
N THR A 737 -16.45 5.95 -3.10
CA THR A 737 -16.26 4.94 -2.07
C THR A 737 -15.73 5.57 -0.79
N THR A 738 -16.15 5.03 0.36
CA THR A 738 -15.64 5.46 1.66
C THR A 738 -14.17 5.06 1.84
N SER A 739 -13.76 3.93 1.25
CA SER A 739 -12.35 3.53 1.22
C SER A 739 -11.45 4.61 0.58
N GLU A 740 -11.83 5.10 -0.60
CA GLU A 740 -11.11 6.17 -1.30
C GLU A 740 -11.08 7.47 -0.48
N TYR A 741 -12.22 7.82 0.13
CA TYR A 741 -12.32 9.01 0.98
C TYR A 741 -11.37 8.96 2.19
N ILE A 742 -11.34 7.84 2.92
CA ILE A 742 -10.44 7.64 4.06
C ILE A 742 -8.99 7.70 3.60
N GLN A 743 -8.64 6.99 2.52
CA GLN A 743 -7.27 6.94 2.03
C GLN A 743 -6.76 8.30 1.56
N ALA A 744 -7.55 9.04 0.78
CA ALA A 744 -7.19 10.36 0.29
C ALA A 744 -7.02 11.34 1.45
N THR A 745 -8.02 11.42 2.34
CA THR A 745 -7.99 12.37 3.47
C THR A 745 -6.94 12.02 4.52
N SER A 746 -6.52 10.74 4.60
CA SER A 746 -5.41 10.31 5.46
C SER A 746 -4.01 10.78 5.07
N ARG A 747 -3.89 11.45 3.92
CA ARG A 747 -2.62 12.04 3.44
C ARG A 747 -2.33 13.40 4.07
N VAL A 748 -3.31 13.97 4.75
CA VAL A 748 -3.17 15.19 5.55
C VAL A 748 -3.29 14.87 7.03
N GLY A 749 -2.59 15.62 7.87
CA GLY A 749 -2.72 15.49 9.32
C GLY A 749 -1.91 14.33 9.91
N ARG A 750 -0.72 14.04 9.36
CA ARG A 750 0.15 12.93 9.79
C ARG A 750 1.09 13.33 10.93
N ALA A 751 2.06 14.20 10.65
CA ALA A 751 2.94 14.76 11.66
C ALA A 751 2.25 15.89 12.43
N TYR A 752 1.51 16.74 11.70
CA TYR A 752 0.80 17.91 12.23
C TYR A 752 -0.73 17.70 12.24
N PRO A 753 -1.51 18.41 13.06
CA PRO A 753 -2.97 18.28 13.03
C PRO A 753 -3.52 18.57 11.63
N GLY A 754 -4.56 17.84 11.22
CA GLY A 754 -5.09 17.96 9.86
C GLY A 754 -6.42 18.69 9.80
N LEU A 755 -6.62 19.53 8.78
CA LEU A 755 -7.93 20.10 8.44
C LEU A 755 -8.39 19.61 7.07
N VAL A 756 -9.54 18.94 7.04
CA VAL A 756 -10.19 18.45 5.82
C VAL A 756 -11.53 19.14 5.65
N VAL A 757 -11.65 19.98 4.61
CA VAL A 757 -12.89 20.67 4.29
C VAL A 757 -13.59 19.94 3.13
N VAL A 758 -14.79 19.43 3.36
CA VAL A 758 -15.56 18.65 2.40
C VAL A 758 -16.66 19.53 1.80
N CYS A 759 -16.44 20.01 0.58
CA CYS A 759 -17.42 20.78 -0.16
C CYS A 759 -18.43 19.83 -0.80
N LEU A 760 -19.65 19.75 -0.28
CA LEU A 760 -20.67 18.79 -0.69
C LEU A 760 -21.66 19.41 -1.68
N HIS A 761 -21.94 18.71 -2.78
CA HIS A 761 -22.92 19.16 -3.76
C HIS A 761 -24.34 18.79 -3.30
N VAL A 762 -24.96 19.59 -2.43
CA VAL A 762 -26.25 19.27 -1.78
C VAL A 762 -27.43 19.01 -2.74
N MET A 763 -27.34 19.36 -4.03
CA MET A 763 -28.35 18.95 -5.03
C MET A 763 -28.18 17.50 -5.51
N ARG A 764 -27.02 16.88 -5.29
CA ARG A 764 -26.79 15.46 -5.58
C ARG A 764 -27.26 14.66 -4.36
N PRO A 765 -28.17 13.69 -4.51
CA PRO A 765 -28.74 12.96 -3.37
C PRO A 765 -27.70 12.32 -2.44
N ARG A 766 -26.61 11.77 -3.00
CA ARG A 766 -25.51 11.17 -2.23
C ARG A 766 -24.82 12.20 -1.33
N ASP A 767 -24.32 13.29 -1.91
CA ASP A 767 -23.63 14.35 -1.18
C ASP A 767 -24.54 15.00 -0.13
N ARG A 768 -25.83 15.17 -0.45
CA ARG A 768 -26.84 15.63 0.52
C ARG A 768 -26.93 14.70 1.72
N SER A 769 -27.05 13.38 1.49
CA SER A 769 -27.12 12.39 2.56
C SER A 769 -25.89 12.44 3.48
N HIS A 770 -24.69 12.58 2.93
CA HIS A 770 -23.46 12.73 3.72
C HIS A 770 -23.41 14.06 4.48
N TYR A 771 -23.94 15.14 3.92
CA TYR A 771 -24.02 16.44 4.62
C TYR A 771 -25.00 16.39 5.79
N GLU A 772 -26.19 15.85 5.56
CA GLU A 772 -27.28 15.73 6.54
C GLU A 772 -26.90 14.83 7.74
N ARG A 773 -26.04 13.84 7.49
CA ARG A 773 -25.55 12.86 8.48
C ARG A 773 -24.05 12.98 8.74
N PHE A 774 -23.49 14.18 8.58
CA PHE A 774 -22.04 14.36 8.56
C PHE A 774 -21.34 13.83 9.81
N VAL A 775 -21.86 14.13 11.00
CA VAL A 775 -21.29 13.70 12.28
C VAL A 775 -21.36 12.18 12.42
N SER A 776 -22.56 11.58 12.32
CA SER A 776 -22.75 10.13 12.49
C SER A 776 -21.99 9.31 11.44
N TYR A 777 -21.87 9.84 10.22
CA TYR A 777 -21.04 9.26 9.18
C TYR A 777 -19.55 9.25 9.60
N HIS A 778 -18.97 10.39 10.00
CA HIS A 778 -17.54 10.44 10.34
C HIS A 778 -17.21 9.71 11.65
N GLU A 779 -18.16 9.60 12.59
CA GLU A 779 -18.03 8.76 13.79
C GLU A 779 -17.89 7.28 13.48
N SER A 780 -18.37 6.82 12.32
CA SER A 780 -18.44 5.40 11.99
C SER A 780 -18.07 5.06 10.55
N PHE A 781 -17.39 5.96 9.83
CA PHE A 781 -17.13 5.80 8.39
C PHE A 781 -16.35 4.51 8.02
N TYR A 782 -15.56 3.93 8.92
CA TYR A 782 -14.91 2.63 8.68
C TYR A 782 -15.93 1.48 8.56
N ARG A 783 -17.11 1.62 9.17
CA ARG A 783 -18.25 0.70 9.00
C ARG A 783 -18.89 0.79 7.62
N GLU A 784 -18.73 1.92 6.95
CA GLU A 784 -19.26 2.18 5.60
C GLU A 784 -18.27 1.84 4.48
N VAL A 785 -17.09 1.30 4.82
CA VAL A 785 -16.16 0.76 3.82
C VAL A 785 -16.82 -0.39 3.06
N GLU A 786 -16.79 -0.28 1.74
CA GLU A 786 -17.43 -1.19 0.82
C GLU A 786 -16.67 -2.52 0.75
N ALA A 787 -17.40 -3.62 0.57
CA ALA A 787 -16.78 -4.92 0.33
C ALA A 787 -16.17 -4.98 -1.07
N THR A 788 -14.91 -5.40 -1.17
CA THR A 788 -14.26 -5.68 -2.45
C THR A 788 -14.65 -7.07 -2.95
N SER A 789 -14.82 -7.22 -4.26
CA SER A 789 -15.16 -8.49 -4.90
C SER A 789 -14.23 -8.78 -6.07
N VAL A 790 -13.83 -10.05 -6.22
CA VAL A 790 -13.01 -10.58 -7.31
C VAL A 790 -13.51 -12.00 -7.67
N THR A 791 -13.49 -12.35 -8.95
CA THR A 791 -14.13 -13.57 -9.48
C THR A 791 -13.31 -14.26 -10.59
N PRO A 792 -12.05 -14.68 -10.32
CA PRO A 792 -11.10 -15.15 -11.34
C PRO A 792 -11.59 -16.33 -12.19
N PHE A 793 -12.40 -17.22 -11.64
CA PHE A 793 -12.92 -18.40 -12.35
C PHE A 793 -14.33 -18.21 -12.93
N SER A 794 -14.81 -16.96 -13.05
CA SER A 794 -16.04 -16.67 -13.78
C SER A 794 -15.86 -16.92 -15.28
N GLY A 795 -16.94 -17.25 -15.99
CA GLY A 795 -16.88 -17.58 -17.43
C GLY A 795 -16.15 -16.52 -18.27
N GLN A 796 -16.48 -15.23 -18.07
CA GLN A 796 -15.85 -14.12 -18.79
C GLN A 796 -14.37 -13.93 -18.44
N ALA A 797 -13.98 -14.23 -17.20
CA ALA A 797 -12.57 -14.17 -16.79
C ALA A 797 -11.78 -15.30 -17.42
N LEU A 798 -12.34 -16.52 -17.43
CA LEU A 798 -11.75 -17.67 -18.08
C LEU A 798 -11.61 -17.47 -19.59
N ASP A 799 -12.60 -16.86 -20.26
CA ASP A 799 -12.52 -16.53 -21.70
C ASP A 799 -11.33 -15.62 -22.01
N ARG A 800 -11.01 -14.69 -21.11
CA ARG A 800 -9.96 -13.69 -21.32
C ARG A 800 -8.58 -14.12 -20.83
N GLY A 801 -8.50 -14.85 -19.72
CA GLY A 801 -7.27 -15.02 -18.96
C GLY A 801 -6.76 -16.44 -18.80
N LEU A 802 -7.60 -17.47 -18.99
CA LEU A 802 -7.22 -18.85 -18.71
C LEU A 802 -6.04 -19.30 -19.59
N VAL A 803 -6.13 -19.05 -20.90
CA VAL A 803 -5.09 -19.45 -21.86
C VAL A 803 -3.74 -18.80 -21.54
N GLY A 804 -3.71 -17.50 -21.23
CA GLY A 804 -2.48 -16.81 -20.85
C GLY A 804 -1.86 -17.37 -19.57
N SER A 805 -2.69 -17.71 -18.59
CA SER A 805 -2.25 -18.29 -17.32
C SER A 805 -1.72 -19.71 -17.50
N MET A 806 -2.45 -20.57 -18.23
CA MET A 806 -2.03 -21.94 -18.54
C MET A 806 -0.76 -21.95 -19.38
N LEU A 807 -0.64 -21.10 -20.40
CA LEU A 807 0.55 -21.03 -21.24
C LEU A 807 1.78 -20.58 -20.43
N SER A 808 1.60 -19.68 -19.46
CA SER A 808 2.66 -19.30 -18.51
C SER A 808 3.11 -20.50 -17.67
N MET A 809 2.16 -21.27 -17.14
CA MET A 809 2.46 -22.48 -16.36
C MET A 809 3.12 -23.56 -17.22
N ILE A 810 2.70 -23.74 -18.47
CA ILE A 810 3.24 -24.76 -19.38
C ILE A 810 4.68 -24.42 -19.74
N ARG A 811 4.90 -23.20 -20.23
CA ARG A 811 6.21 -22.70 -20.66
C ARG A 811 7.20 -22.77 -19.50
N HIS A 812 6.83 -22.27 -18.33
CA HIS A 812 7.74 -22.18 -17.19
C HIS A 812 7.63 -23.36 -16.24
N GLY A 813 6.79 -24.35 -16.52
CA GLY A 813 6.53 -25.51 -15.68
C GLY A 813 7.11 -26.81 -16.24
N ILE A 814 7.13 -26.93 -17.57
CA ILE A 814 7.46 -28.16 -18.28
C ILE A 814 8.73 -27.91 -19.11
N GLY A 815 9.86 -28.44 -18.62
CA GLY A 815 11.20 -28.14 -19.16
C GLY A 815 11.33 -28.22 -20.69
N PRO A 816 10.86 -29.29 -21.36
CA PRO A 816 10.93 -29.39 -22.82
C PRO A 816 10.17 -28.30 -23.60
N MET A 817 9.27 -27.56 -22.95
CA MET A 817 8.39 -26.56 -23.57
C MET A 817 8.77 -25.11 -23.24
N GLU A 818 9.87 -24.89 -22.52
CA GLU A 818 10.29 -23.56 -22.06
C GLU A 818 10.75 -22.63 -23.20
N ALA A 819 11.42 -23.19 -24.21
CA ALA A 819 11.88 -22.45 -25.39
C ALA A 819 10.72 -21.86 -26.22
N PRO A 820 10.93 -20.78 -27.02
CA PRO A 820 9.91 -20.14 -27.85
C PRO A 820 9.05 -21.13 -28.65
N THR A 821 9.70 -22.08 -29.33
CA THR A 821 9.06 -23.15 -30.12
C THR A 821 8.75 -24.41 -29.30
N GLY A 822 9.09 -24.43 -28.00
CA GLY A 822 8.94 -25.60 -27.13
C GLY A 822 7.48 -26.07 -27.00
N VAL A 823 6.51 -25.15 -27.01
CA VAL A 823 5.07 -25.45 -26.96
C VAL A 823 4.60 -26.26 -28.18
N MET A 824 5.39 -26.36 -29.25
CA MET A 824 5.13 -27.28 -30.36
C MET A 824 5.24 -28.75 -29.96
N LYS A 825 5.83 -29.06 -28.79
CA LYS A 825 5.93 -30.40 -28.20
C LYS A 825 4.75 -30.73 -27.29
N LEU A 826 3.68 -29.94 -27.29
CA LEU A 826 2.52 -30.15 -26.41
C LEU A 826 1.95 -31.57 -26.55
N HIS A 827 1.92 -32.13 -27.76
CA HIS A 827 1.45 -33.49 -28.00
C HIS A 827 2.28 -34.54 -27.22
N GLU A 828 3.60 -34.47 -27.32
CA GLU A 828 4.53 -35.35 -26.60
C GLU A 828 4.46 -35.14 -25.07
N GLN A 829 4.17 -33.91 -24.66
CA GLN A 829 4.13 -33.49 -23.25
C GLN A 829 2.71 -33.40 -22.68
N ARG A 830 1.70 -33.95 -23.38
CA ARG A 830 0.29 -33.88 -22.97
C ARG A 830 0.06 -34.44 -21.56
N PRO A 831 0.67 -35.56 -21.13
CA PRO A 831 0.51 -36.04 -19.76
C PRO A 831 0.98 -35.02 -18.70
N ALA A 832 2.05 -34.26 -18.98
CA ALA A 832 2.52 -33.21 -18.08
C ALA A 832 1.58 -31.98 -18.10
N ALA A 833 1.04 -31.63 -19.27
CA ALA A 833 0.08 -30.56 -19.42
C ALA A 833 -1.28 -30.87 -18.73
N GLU A 834 -1.75 -32.11 -18.79
CA GLU A 834 -2.97 -32.55 -18.07
C GLU A 834 -2.77 -32.50 -16.54
N LYS A 835 -1.61 -32.92 -16.02
CA LYS A 835 -1.30 -32.79 -14.58
C LYS A 835 -1.33 -31.33 -14.10
N LEU A 836 -0.83 -30.42 -14.94
CA LEU A 836 -0.89 -28.98 -14.68
C LEU A 836 -2.33 -28.46 -14.73
N LEU A 837 -3.13 -28.93 -15.70
CA LEU A 837 -4.56 -28.61 -15.76
C LEU A 837 -5.29 -29.11 -14.50
N ASP A 838 -4.98 -30.30 -14.00
CA ASP A 838 -5.55 -30.82 -12.75
C ASP A 838 -5.20 -29.93 -11.55
N TRP A 839 -3.98 -29.39 -11.49
CA TRP A 839 -3.62 -28.38 -10.49
C TRP A 839 -4.47 -27.10 -10.63
N MET A 840 -4.66 -26.59 -11.86
CA MET A 840 -5.51 -25.42 -12.10
C MET A 840 -6.98 -25.68 -11.74
N VAL A 841 -7.48 -26.89 -12.00
CA VAL A 841 -8.82 -27.33 -11.60
C VAL A 841 -8.94 -27.39 -10.07
N SER A 842 -7.93 -27.92 -9.37
CA SER A 842 -7.87 -27.91 -7.91
C SER A 842 -7.87 -26.47 -7.36
N ARG A 843 -7.08 -25.58 -7.95
CA ARG A 843 -7.06 -24.16 -7.60
C ARG A 843 -8.40 -23.47 -7.84
N ALA A 844 -9.13 -23.86 -8.88
CA ALA A 844 -10.48 -23.41 -9.18
C ALA A 844 -11.52 -23.94 -8.18
N ARG A 845 -11.39 -25.18 -7.68
CA ARG A 845 -12.23 -25.69 -6.59
C ARG A 845 -11.98 -24.95 -5.28
N GLY A 846 -10.71 -24.62 -5.01
CA GLY A 846 -10.32 -23.93 -3.78
C GLY A 846 -10.53 -22.41 -3.77
N HIS A 847 -10.92 -21.75 -4.87
CA HIS A 847 -10.89 -20.28 -4.91
C HIS A 847 -11.96 -19.59 -4.06
N ARG A 848 -12.99 -20.31 -3.62
CA ARG A 848 -14.04 -19.78 -2.75
C ARG A 848 -14.70 -20.92 -2.00
N TYR A 849 -15.48 -20.58 -0.98
CA TYR A 849 -16.42 -21.52 -0.39
C TYR A 849 -17.61 -21.75 -1.34
N PHE A 850 -17.93 -23.00 -1.62
CA PHE A 850 -19.10 -23.40 -2.39
C PHE A 850 -20.19 -23.89 -1.43
N HIS A 851 -21.44 -23.49 -1.67
CA HIS A 851 -22.57 -23.88 -0.83
C HIS A 851 -23.05 -25.31 -1.08
N ASP A 852 -22.71 -25.87 -2.24
CA ASP A 852 -23.09 -27.20 -2.68
C ASP A 852 -21.99 -27.80 -3.59
N GLU A 853 -21.92 -29.13 -3.60
CA GLU A 853 -20.93 -29.90 -4.37
C GLU A 853 -21.16 -29.79 -5.89
N GLU A 854 -22.40 -29.54 -6.32
CA GLU A 854 -22.74 -29.37 -7.74
C GLU A 854 -22.08 -28.11 -8.32
N ALA A 855 -22.13 -26.98 -7.61
CA ALA A 855 -21.50 -25.73 -8.00
C ALA A 855 -19.97 -25.84 -8.05
N GLU A 856 -19.36 -26.56 -7.10
CA GLU A 856 -17.93 -26.85 -7.12
C GLU A 856 -17.56 -27.72 -8.34
N THR A 857 -18.32 -28.79 -8.58
CA THR A 857 -18.14 -29.72 -9.71
C THR A 857 -18.29 -29.00 -11.05
N ARG A 858 -19.31 -28.16 -11.20
CA ARG A 858 -19.53 -27.36 -12.43
C ARG A 858 -18.34 -26.44 -12.75
N ILE A 859 -17.74 -25.78 -11.76
CA ILE A 859 -16.56 -24.95 -12.01
C ILE A 859 -15.35 -25.81 -12.38
N ALA A 860 -15.16 -26.95 -11.71
CA ALA A 860 -14.07 -27.86 -12.03
C ALA A 860 -14.17 -28.38 -13.46
N ASP A 861 -15.37 -28.80 -13.89
CA ASP A 861 -15.62 -29.30 -15.23
C ASP A 861 -15.49 -28.21 -16.29
N LEU A 862 -15.95 -26.98 -15.99
CA LEU A 862 -15.79 -25.83 -16.87
C LEU A 862 -14.32 -25.53 -17.14
N VAL A 863 -13.49 -25.48 -16.09
CA VAL A 863 -12.04 -25.23 -16.22
C VAL A 863 -11.36 -26.38 -16.95
N ARG A 864 -11.70 -27.63 -16.63
CA ARG A 864 -11.15 -28.82 -17.30
C ARG A 864 -11.49 -28.84 -18.78
N ALA A 865 -12.75 -28.62 -19.14
CA ALA A 865 -13.20 -28.61 -20.53
C ALA A 865 -12.51 -27.50 -21.33
N ARG A 866 -12.41 -26.28 -20.78
CA ARG A 866 -11.73 -25.16 -21.44
C ARG A 866 -10.22 -25.39 -21.59
N GLY A 867 -9.58 -25.97 -20.58
CA GLY A 867 -8.17 -26.32 -20.64
C GLY A 867 -7.86 -27.37 -21.70
N ARG A 868 -8.65 -28.45 -21.78
CA ARG A 868 -8.52 -29.47 -22.82
C ARG A 868 -8.80 -28.92 -24.22
N ASN A 869 -9.85 -28.11 -24.36
CA ASN A 869 -10.14 -27.43 -25.63
C ASN A 869 -8.96 -26.57 -26.10
N PHE A 870 -8.26 -25.90 -25.17
CA PHE A 870 -7.04 -25.16 -25.48
C PHE A 870 -5.92 -26.10 -25.97
N PHE A 871 -5.68 -27.22 -25.28
CA PHE A 871 -4.68 -28.20 -25.71
C PHE A 871 -4.97 -28.75 -27.10
N ASP A 872 -6.21 -29.22 -27.34
CA ASP A 872 -6.62 -29.76 -28.64
C ASP A 872 -6.52 -28.71 -29.76
N ALA A 873 -6.88 -27.45 -29.46
CA ALA A 873 -6.76 -26.37 -30.42
C ALA A 873 -5.30 -26.07 -30.76
N TRP A 874 -4.41 -26.10 -29.77
CA TRP A 874 -2.98 -25.87 -29.98
C TRP A 874 -2.33 -27.00 -30.77
N GLU A 875 -2.65 -28.26 -30.47
CA GLU A 875 -2.20 -29.42 -31.25
C GLU A 875 -2.60 -29.29 -32.74
N ARG A 876 -3.86 -28.92 -33.03
CA ARG A 876 -4.29 -28.65 -34.41
C ARG A 876 -3.50 -27.53 -35.10
N VAL A 877 -3.14 -26.47 -34.37
CA VAL A 877 -2.30 -25.38 -34.91
C VAL A 877 -0.89 -25.89 -35.17
N ALA A 878 -0.32 -26.68 -34.25
CA ALA A 878 1.00 -27.25 -34.39
C ALA A 878 1.09 -28.22 -35.59
N ASP A 879 0.08 -29.08 -35.77
CA ASP A 879 0.01 -30.02 -36.88
C ASP A 879 -0.10 -29.32 -38.23
N ARG A 880 -0.94 -28.28 -38.32
CA ARG A 880 -1.04 -27.45 -39.54
C ARG A 880 0.28 -26.75 -39.86
N ALA A 881 0.97 -26.22 -38.84
CA ALA A 881 2.26 -25.58 -39.03
C ALA A 881 3.33 -26.57 -39.48
N ARG A 882 3.33 -27.81 -38.95
CA ARG A 882 4.21 -28.89 -39.40
C ARG A 882 3.90 -29.27 -40.85
N ALA A 883 2.65 -29.56 -41.19
CA ALA A 883 2.24 -29.93 -42.55
C ALA A 883 2.53 -28.85 -43.60
N GLY A 884 2.34 -27.57 -43.27
CA GLY A 884 2.66 -26.44 -44.15
C GLY A 884 4.17 -26.19 -44.28
N ALA A 885 4.99 -26.62 -43.33
CA ALA A 885 6.45 -26.63 -43.48
C ALA A 885 6.90 -27.75 -44.41
N THR A 886 6.30 -28.95 -44.29
CA THR A 886 6.58 -30.10 -45.18
C THR A 886 6.13 -29.88 -46.62
N SER A 887 5.18 -28.97 -46.88
CA SER A 887 4.74 -28.63 -48.24
C SER A 887 5.57 -27.50 -48.89
N ARG A 888 6.50 -26.89 -48.15
CA ARG A 888 7.38 -25.80 -48.62
C ARG A 888 8.84 -26.23 -48.77
N THR A 889 9.19 -27.39 -48.25
CA THR A 889 10.40 -28.18 -48.58
C THR A 889 10.07 -29.15 -49.68
#